data_AF-A0A644WGZ1-F1
#
_entry.id   AF-A0A644WGZ1-F1
#
_cell.length_a   1.000
_cell.length_b   1.000
_cell.length_c   1.000
_cell.angle_alpha   90.00
_cell.angle_beta   90.00
_cell.angle_gamma   90.00
#
_symmetry.space_group_name_H-M   'P 1'
#
loop_
_entity.id
_entity.type
_entity.pdbx_description
1 polymer ?
#
loop_
_entity_poly.entity_id
_entity_poly.type
_entity_poly.pdbx_seq_one_letter_code
_entity_poly.pdbx_strand_id
1 'polypeptide(L)'
;MKESQLRDLISLNINKLKSDLTLLKKEQYIPNEFGTNGFIDLYAKDKFGNHVLIEIKRSNAASREALHEVNKYVEGVKQHFGVKDAEIHVIIASTEWGELLVPFSRFADDTTFSLQGYEIVVTDDGTDFHVNLVHPLSISRGRFIAPWHDMYWYKDASALENGVHSIQKAYQEKQIDDYVLVTFYFRNELSAEERVAVMRASIAQMVGIDESEVSPLPEIPVHEYIAYTGLQIFTKEKCLQILSRDLDVIEEVQELLPDMEEEEALCYLHESVGGMKPRPKNDYYEIGYPAKFGKLLDAPNSEILNIIRHGSFARNALLSNETIISELRGEDGSTGQRFKKKISVNNTAHIKTLKSEISSCLSENPIWKSHILRIIEEIQVEFPDSEIDISIYNPCTGVFTIYYATTREDGFLYIPSYHIIVHNTNDVRMYFGALEKASEALTFPQILDKYYWGNLDALLLAVTWGGKDSRDSDIIEDLGAQYRSFRCDKTEEGHAFFKLRDDKWRVCPPTDFITLFSQYLEYNEKLVNQIVTKIHPRNNGAFFDAGSSTLSLDKLVDMDFAKKKNRYFEGAPPECDICHCAFENEKYMIDGKLQDRGVWACMCTDCFKSFGEGIAWGQGQLYLRTPRGWLLVGGFIDDSDMENL
;
A
#
# COMPACT_ATOMS: atom_id res chain seq x y z
N MET A 1 -7.59 -44.53 -30.99
CA MET A 1 -9.00 -44.42 -30.55
C MET A 1 -9.59 -43.11 -31.09
N LYS A 2 -10.78 -43.14 -31.70
CA LYS A 2 -11.51 -41.95 -32.18
C LYS A 2 -12.23 -41.24 -31.03
N GLU A 3 -12.62 -39.98 -31.22
CA GLU A 3 -13.36 -39.19 -30.22
C GLU A 3 -14.69 -39.85 -29.80
N SER A 4 -15.45 -40.41 -30.74
CA SER A 4 -16.68 -41.16 -30.43
C SER A 4 -16.44 -42.39 -29.55
N GLN A 5 -15.33 -43.10 -29.76
CA GLN A 5 -14.96 -44.25 -28.93
C GLN A 5 -14.55 -43.81 -27.53
N LEU A 6 -13.88 -42.66 -27.43
CA LEU A 6 -13.52 -42.07 -26.14
C LEU A 6 -14.78 -41.62 -25.38
N ARG A 7 -15.74 -41.00 -26.06
CA ARG A 7 -17.04 -40.61 -25.51
C ARG A 7 -17.79 -41.83 -24.98
N ASP A 8 -17.83 -42.92 -25.75
CA ASP A 8 -18.47 -44.16 -25.32
C ASP A 8 -17.78 -44.74 -24.07
N LEU A 9 -16.44 -44.76 -24.05
CA LEU A 9 -15.66 -45.24 -22.91
C LEU A 9 -15.91 -44.42 -21.63
N ILE A 10 -15.89 -43.08 -21.74
CA ILE A 10 -16.16 -42.16 -20.62
C ILE A 10 -17.61 -42.30 -20.17
N SER A 11 -18.57 -42.48 -21.09
CA SER A 11 -19.99 -42.62 -20.74
C SER A 11 -20.28 -43.85 -19.87
N LEU A 12 -19.58 -44.96 -20.10
CA LEU A 12 -19.71 -46.20 -19.32
C LEU A 12 -19.09 -46.08 -17.93
N ASN A 13 -18.13 -45.18 -17.76
CA ASN A 13 -17.35 -45.01 -16.54
C ASN A 13 -17.33 -43.55 -16.09
N ILE A 14 -18.44 -42.82 -16.21
CA ILE A 14 -18.49 -41.36 -15.96
C ILE A 14 -18.01 -40.99 -14.54
N ASN A 15 -18.22 -41.89 -13.58
CA ASN A 15 -17.77 -41.74 -12.19
C ASN A 15 -16.25 -41.68 -12.05
N LYS A 16 -15.48 -42.20 -13.03
CA LYS A 16 -14.02 -42.06 -13.07
C LYS A 16 -13.59 -40.64 -13.45
N LEU A 17 -14.40 -39.91 -14.23
CA LEU A 17 -14.15 -38.51 -14.53
C LEU A 17 -14.37 -37.65 -13.30
N LYS A 18 -15.51 -37.86 -12.62
CA LYS A 18 -15.82 -37.27 -11.32
C LYS A 18 -16.87 -38.13 -10.61
N SER A 19 -16.64 -38.45 -9.35
CA SER A 19 -17.35 -39.52 -8.63
C SER A 19 -18.83 -39.24 -8.35
N ASP A 20 -19.27 -37.99 -8.43
CA ASP A 20 -20.64 -37.55 -8.12
C ASP A 20 -21.50 -37.28 -9.35
N LEU A 21 -21.07 -37.72 -10.53
CA LEU A 21 -21.80 -37.53 -11.78
C LEU A 21 -22.79 -38.66 -12.08
N THR A 22 -23.99 -38.30 -12.50
CA THR A 22 -24.99 -39.21 -13.05
C THR A 22 -25.22 -38.87 -14.52
N LEU A 23 -24.79 -39.75 -15.44
CA LEU A 23 -25.01 -39.57 -16.88
C LEU A 23 -26.51 -39.64 -17.19
N LEU A 24 -27.03 -38.64 -17.90
CA LEU A 24 -28.40 -38.63 -18.40
C LEU A 24 -28.48 -39.00 -19.88
N LYS A 25 -27.59 -38.46 -20.71
CA LYS A 25 -27.65 -38.66 -22.15
C LYS A 25 -26.30 -38.43 -22.84
N LYS A 26 -26.04 -39.21 -23.89
CA LYS A 26 -24.95 -38.97 -24.85
C LYS A 26 -25.49 -38.15 -26.02
N GLU A 27 -24.67 -37.26 -26.57
CA GLU A 27 -25.01 -36.42 -27.73
C GLU A 27 -26.36 -35.72 -27.52
N GLN A 28 -26.48 -35.00 -26.40
CA GLN A 28 -27.71 -34.30 -26.06
C GLN A 28 -27.91 -33.11 -27.00
N TYR A 29 -28.93 -33.22 -27.84
CA TYR A 29 -29.38 -32.12 -28.67
C TYR A 29 -29.88 -30.94 -27.82
N ILE A 30 -29.36 -29.75 -28.11
CA ILE A 30 -29.82 -28.49 -27.54
C ILE A 30 -30.26 -27.58 -28.70
N PRO A 31 -31.57 -27.28 -28.83
CA PRO A 31 -32.05 -26.35 -29.83
C PRO A 31 -31.52 -24.95 -29.52
N ASN A 32 -31.15 -24.21 -30.58
CA ASN A 32 -30.75 -22.80 -30.46
C ASN A 32 -31.61 -21.97 -31.41
N GLU A 33 -32.30 -20.95 -30.89
CA GLU A 33 -33.14 -20.06 -31.69
C GLU A 33 -32.32 -19.07 -32.54
N PHE A 34 -31.08 -18.78 -32.12
CA PHE A 34 -30.17 -17.84 -32.77
C PHE A 34 -28.80 -18.50 -33.04
N GLY A 35 -28.77 -19.52 -33.91
CA GLY A 35 -27.52 -20.16 -34.33
C GLY A 35 -27.69 -21.55 -34.92
N THR A 36 -26.58 -22.27 -35.07
CA THR A 36 -26.60 -23.70 -35.41
C THR A 36 -26.94 -24.52 -34.17
N ASN A 37 -27.81 -25.52 -34.33
CA ASN A 37 -28.13 -26.46 -33.25
C ASN A 37 -26.86 -27.18 -32.77
N GLY A 38 -26.74 -27.38 -31.46
CA GLY A 38 -25.57 -27.99 -30.82
C GLY A 38 -25.87 -29.38 -30.24
N PHE A 39 -24.84 -30.21 -30.13
CA PHE A 39 -24.91 -31.50 -29.46
C PHE A 39 -23.85 -31.55 -28.35
N ILE A 40 -24.29 -31.59 -27.10
CA ILE A 40 -23.38 -31.78 -25.97
C ILE A 40 -22.91 -33.24 -25.98
N ASP A 41 -21.59 -33.47 -25.96
CA ASP A 41 -21.02 -34.83 -26.00
C ASP A 41 -21.61 -35.75 -24.92
N LEU A 42 -21.51 -35.34 -23.65
CA LEU A 42 -22.20 -36.00 -22.55
C LEU A 42 -22.93 -34.98 -21.67
N TYR A 43 -24.18 -35.28 -21.38
CA TYR A 43 -25.02 -34.49 -20.49
C TYR A 43 -25.34 -35.29 -19.22
N ALA A 44 -25.04 -34.70 -18.08
CA ALA A 44 -25.13 -35.34 -16.77
C ALA A 44 -25.72 -34.40 -15.71
N LYS A 45 -25.93 -34.94 -14.51
CA LYS A 45 -26.24 -34.19 -13.29
C LYS A 45 -25.18 -34.48 -12.22
N ASP A 46 -24.85 -33.48 -11.42
CA ASP A 46 -24.07 -33.71 -10.19
C ASP A 46 -24.97 -34.05 -8.99
N LYS A 47 -24.36 -34.27 -7.82
CA LYS A 47 -25.09 -34.56 -6.57
C LYS A 47 -26.02 -33.44 -6.09
N PHE A 48 -25.84 -32.21 -6.57
CA PHE A 48 -26.67 -31.06 -6.24
C PHE A 48 -27.81 -30.85 -7.26
N GLY A 49 -27.83 -31.63 -8.34
CA GLY A 49 -28.80 -31.51 -9.40
C GLY A 49 -28.46 -30.43 -10.43
N ASN A 50 -27.22 -29.92 -10.47
CA ASN A 50 -26.78 -28.97 -11.50
C ASN A 50 -26.65 -29.64 -12.87
N HIS A 51 -26.88 -28.88 -13.93
CA HIS A 51 -26.69 -29.31 -15.32
C HIS A 51 -25.21 -29.44 -15.63
N VAL A 52 -24.71 -30.67 -15.82
CA VAL A 52 -23.31 -30.93 -16.15
C VAL A 52 -23.16 -31.14 -17.64
N LEU A 53 -22.46 -30.22 -18.32
CA LEU A 53 -22.18 -30.25 -19.75
C LEU A 53 -20.74 -30.68 -19.95
N ILE A 54 -20.50 -31.83 -20.59
CA ILE A 54 -19.16 -32.39 -20.75
C ILE A 54 -18.82 -32.36 -22.24
N GLU A 55 -17.73 -31.68 -22.58
CA GLU A 55 -17.15 -31.62 -23.92
C GLU A 55 -15.88 -32.47 -23.97
N ILE A 56 -15.74 -33.34 -24.97
CA ILE A 56 -14.66 -34.32 -25.06
C ILE A 56 -13.82 -34.05 -26.31
N LYS A 57 -12.49 -33.98 -26.17
CA LYS A 57 -11.57 -33.77 -27.30
C LYS A 57 -10.45 -34.79 -27.35
N ARG A 58 -10.14 -35.26 -28.57
CA ARG A 58 -9.10 -36.29 -28.81
C ARG A 58 -7.89 -35.82 -29.63
N SER A 59 -7.83 -34.57 -30.05
CA SER A 59 -6.69 -34.04 -30.83
C SER A 59 -6.43 -32.57 -30.56
N ASN A 60 -5.19 -32.11 -30.80
CA ASN A 60 -4.81 -30.71 -30.69
C ASN A 60 -5.70 -29.79 -31.54
N ALA A 61 -5.96 -30.16 -32.81
CA ALA A 61 -6.83 -29.39 -33.69
C ALA A 61 -8.25 -29.22 -33.12
N ALA A 62 -8.86 -30.31 -32.62
CA ALA A 62 -10.20 -30.26 -32.04
C ALA A 62 -10.24 -29.56 -30.68
N SER A 63 -9.15 -29.60 -29.91
CA SER A 63 -9.05 -28.93 -28.60
C SER A 63 -9.20 -27.41 -28.71
N ARG A 64 -8.74 -26.79 -29.81
CA ARG A 64 -8.87 -25.34 -30.07
C ARG A 64 -10.32 -24.87 -30.16
N GLU A 65 -11.22 -25.76 -30.60
CA GLU A 65 -12.64 -25.43 -30.80
C GLU A 65 -13.48 -25.64 -29.53
N ALA A 66 -12.95 -26.33 -28.51
CA ALA A 66 -13.70 -26.74 -27.32
C ALA A 66 -14.39 -25.57 -26.60
N LEU A 67 -13.70 -24.43 -26.46
CA LEU A 67 -14.25 -23.25 -25.78
C LEU A 67 -15.38 -22.59 -26.56
N HIS A 68 -15.34 -22.63 -27.90
CA HIS A 68 -16.43 -22.14 -28.73
C HIS A 68 -17.68 -23.01 -28.58
N GLU A 69 -17.49 -24.33 -28.55
CA GLU A 69 -18.59 -25.29 -28.33
C GLU A 69 -19.21 -25.15 -26.94
N VAL A 70 -18.39 -25.02 -25.89
CA VAL A 70 -18.86 -24.77 -24.52
C VAL A 70 -19.73 -23.51 -24.44
N ASN A 71 -19.27 -22.38 -25.01
CA ASN A 71 -20.05 -21.14 -25.00
C ASN A 71 -21.42 -21.32 -25.65
N LYS A 72 -21.48 -22.03 -26.78
CA LYS A 72 -22.75 -22.34 -27.46
C LYS A 72 -23.67 -23.16 -26.57
N TYR A 73 -23.16 -24.21 -25.92
CA TYR A 73 -24.00 -25.10 -25.11
C TYR A 73 -24.52 -24.44 -23.85
N VAL A 74 -23.70 -23.63 -23.18
CA VAL A 74 -24.11 -22.90 -21.98
C VAL A 74 -25.30 -21.99 -22.31
N GLU A 75 -25.19 -21.17 -23.35
CA GLU A 75 -26.29 -20.28 -23.75
C GLU A 75 -27.52 -21.06 -24.26
N GLY A 76 -27.33 -22.13 -25.03
CA GLY A 76 -28.42 -22.98 -25.48
C GLY A 76 -29.17 -23.66 -24.32
N VAL A 77 -28.46 -24.14 -23.30
CA VAL A 77 -29.04 -24.76 -22.10
C VAL A 77 -29.81 -23.75 -21.26
N LYS A 78 -29.28 -22.54 -21.08
CA LYS A 78 -29.99 -21.44 -20.40
C LYS A 78 -31.32 -21.13 -21.09
N GLN A 79 -31.30 -20.97 -22.41
CA GLN A 79 -32.51 -20.66 -23.17
C GLN A 79 -33.50 -21.82 -23.18
N HIS A 80 -33.04 -23.05 -23.41
CA HIS A 80 -33.91 -24.20 -23.57
C HIS A 80 -34.52 -24.69 -22.25
N PHE A 81 -33.75 -24.67 -21.16
CA PHE A 81 -34.18 -25.16 -19.86
C PHE A 81 -34.53 -24.05 -18.85
N GLY A 82 -34.27 -22.77 -19.17
CA GLY A 82 -34.55 -21.64 -18.29
C GLY A 82 -33.64 -21.56 -17.06
N VAL A 83 -32.43 -22.09 -17.14
CA VAL A 83 -31.49 -22.22 -16.02
C VAL A 83 -30.53 -21.03 -15.92
N LYS A 84 -29.98 -20.81 -14.73
CA LYS A 84 -28.98 -19.76 -14.43
C LYS A 84 -27.55 -20.32 -14.48
N ASP A 85 -26.56 -19.44 -14.58
CA ASP A 85 -25.13 -19.81 -14.53
C ASP A 85 -24.77 -20.68 -13.33
N ALA A 86 -25.31 -20.35 -12.15
CA ALA A 86 -25.05 -21.09 -10.91
C ALA A 86 -25.59 -22.54 -10.92
N GLU A 87 -26.49 -22.87 -11.86
CA GLU A 87 -27.08 -24.20 -12.03
C GLU A 87 -26.37 -25.00 -13.13
N ILE A 88 -25.32 -24.44 -13.74
CA ILE A 88 -24.55 -25.03 -14.83
C ILE A 88 -23.13 -25.32 -14.36
N HIS A 89 -22.67 -26.52 -14.70
CA HIS A 89 -21.29 -26.94 -14.50
C HIS A 89 -20.76 -27.51 -15.82
N VAL A 90 -19.66 -26.97 -16.31
CA VAL A 90 -19.03 -27.43 -17.53
C VAL A 90 -17.76 -28.22 -17.21
N ILE A 91 -17.57 -29.33 -17.93
CA ILE A 91 -16.35 -30.12 -17.90
C ILE A 91 -15.76 -30.19 -19.31
N ILE A 92 -14.48 -29.87 -19.46
CA ILE A 92 -13.73 -30.13 -20.69
C ILE A 92 -12.77 -31.29 -20.43
N ALA A 93 -12.98 -32.41 -21.12
CA ALA A 93 -12.17 -33.62 -21.01
C ALA A 93 -11.35 -33.81 -22.29
N SER A 94 -10.05 -33.59 -22.24
CA SER A 94 -9.17 -33.68 -23.41
C SER A 94 -7.99 -34.59 -23.16
N THR A 95 -7.55 -35.33 -24.17
CA THR A 95 -6.26 -36.05 -24.12
C THR A 95 -5.07 -35.15 -24.47
N GLU A 96 -5.33 -33.93 -24.94
CA GLU A 96 -4.32 -32.97 -25.42
C GLU A 96 -4.60 -31.59 -24.82
N TRP A 97 -3.63 -31.00 -24.12
CA TRP A 97 -3.78 -29.73 -23.42
C TRP A 97 -2.80 -28.64 -23.86
N GLY A 98 -1.79 -28.95 -24.68
CA GLY A 98 -0.72 -28.01 -25.02
C GLY A 98 -1.21 -26.67 -25.60
N GLU A 99 -2.26 -26.69 -26.43
CA GLU A 99 -2.85 -25.48 -27.04
C GLU A 99 -4.14 -25.02 -26.36
N LEU A 100 -4.71 -25.85 -25.48
CA LEU A 100 -5.95 -25.57 -24.77
C LEU A 100 -5.71 -24.95 -23.39
N LEU A 101 -4.58 -25.23 -22.74
CA LEU A 101 -4.34 -24.85 -21.35
C LEU A 101 -4.40 -23.34 -21.11
N VAL A 102 -3.70 -22.54 -21.92
CA VAL A 102 -3.72 -21.07 -21.82
C VAL A 102 -5.12 -20.49 -22.05
N PRO A 103 -5.81 -20.77 -23.18
CA PRO A 103 -7.14 -20.22 -23.40
C PRO A 103 -8.19 -20.77 -22.43
N PHE A 104 -8.07 -22.03 -21.97
CA PHE A 104 -8.90 -22.58 -20.91
C PHE A 104 -8.73 -21.81 -19.60
N SER A 105 -7.49 -21.53 -19.22
CA SER A 105 -7.21 -20.78 -17.99
C SER A 105 -7.83 -19.39 -18.05
N ARG A 106 -7.70 -18.70 -19.21
CA ARG A 106 -8.34 -17.40 -19.46
C ARG A 106 -9.85 -17.46 -19.40
N PHE A 107 -10.43 -18.48 -20.00
CA PHE A 107 -11.86 -18.66 -19.99
C PHE A 107 -12.38 -18.95 -18.57
N ALA A 108 -11.70 -19.81 -17.81
CA ALA A 108 -12.05 -20.12 -16.43
C ALA A 108 -12.06 -18.87 -15.53
N ASP A 109 -11.12 -17.95 -15.73
CA ASP A 109 -11.04 -16.67 -15.00
C ASP A 109 -12.18 -15.70 -15.35
N ASP A 110 -12.67 -15.74 -16.59
CA ASP A 110 -13.69 -14.80 -17.09
C ASP A 110 -15.15 -15.32 -16.94
N THR A 111 -15.37 -16.62 -16.75
CA THR A 111 -16.71 -17.23 -16.72
C THR A 111 -17.41 -17.10 -15.36
N THR A 112 -18.75 -17.01 -15.39
CA THR A 112 -19.62 -16.93 -14.21
C THR A 112 -20.18 -18.29 -13.74
N PHE A 113 -20.02 -19.34 -14.55
CA PHE A 113 -20.44 -20.71 -14.25
C PHE A 113 -19.24 -21.57 -13.85
N SER A 114 -19.50 -22.72 -13.22
CA SER A 114 -18.43 -23.64 -12.80
C SER A 114 -17.79 -24.30 -14.03
N LEU A 115 -16.46 -24.26 -14.14
CA LEU A 115 -15.70 -24.87 -15.23
C LEU A 115 -14.55 -25.73 -14.68
N GLN A 116 -14.46 -26.99 -15.12
CA GLN A 116 -13.37 -27.90 -14.76
C GLN A 116 -12.72 -28.51 -16.01
N GLY A 117 -11.41 -28.70 -15.96
CA GLY A 117 -10.62 -29.34 -17.00
C GLY A 117 -10.09 -30.68 -16.53
N TYR A 118 -10.21 -31.73 -17.34
CA TYR A 118 -9.57 -33.03 -17.10
C TYR A 118 -8.69 -33.45 -18.28
N GLU A 119 -7.47 -33.84 -17.97
CA GLU A 119 -6.59 -34.55 -18.88
C GLU A 119 -6.94 -36.04 -18.84
N ILE A 120 -7.23 -36.60 -20.00
CA ILE A 120 -7.59 -38.00 -20.14
C ILE A 120 -6.40 -38.79 -20.66
N VAL A 121 -5.92 -39.75 -19.87
CA VAL A 121 -4.85 -40.68 -20.24
C VAL A 121 -5.47 -42.05 -20.50
N VAL A 122 -5.56 -42.43 -21.78
CA VAL A 122 -6.12 -43.72 -22.20
C VAL A 122 -5.07 -44.83 -22.03
N THR A 123 -5.46 -46.00 -21.55
CA THR A 123 -4.56 -47.16 -21.40
C THR A 123 -4.04 -47.67 -22.75
N ASP A 124 -2.89 -48.35 -22.75
CA ASP A 124 -2.23 -48.84 -23.98
C ASP A 124 -3.11 -49.78 -24.82
N ASP A 125 -3.97 -50.56 -24.17
CA ASP A 125 -4.93 -51.47 -24.80
C ASP A 125 -6.22 -50.76 -25.26
N GLY A 126 -6.41 -49.49 -24.89
CA GLY A 126 -7.56 -48.67 -25.22
C GLY A 126 -8.87 -49.09 -24.56
N THR A 127 -8.82 -49.90 -23.49
CA THR A 127 -10.03 -50.39 -22.81
C THR A 127 -10.43 -49.57 -21.59
N ASP A 128 -9.52 -48.75 -21.06
CA ASP A 128 -9.75 -47.94 -19.87
C ASP A 128 -9.06 -46.56 -19.97
N PHE A 129 -9.31 -45.70 -18.98
CA PHE A 129 -8.68 -44.38 -18.88
C PHE A 129 -8.44 -43.95 -17.44
N HIS A 130 -7.44 -43.10 -17.27
CA HIS A 130 -7.18 -42.31 -16.07
C HIS A 130 -7.45 -40.84 -16.35
N VAL A 131 -7.74 -40.09 -15.28
CA VAL A 131 -7.97 -38.65 -15.36
C VAL A 131 -7.05 -37.91 -14.41
N ASN A 132 -6.48 -36.81 -14.90
CA ASN A 132 -5.78 -35.83 -14.07
C ASN A 132 -6.57 -34.53 -14.11
N LEU A 133 -6.77 -33.90 -12.95
CA LEU A 133 -7.37 -32.57 -12.91
C LEU A 133 -6.38 -31.56 -13.51
N VAL A 134 -6.86 -30.75 -14.44
CA VAL A 134 -6.06 -29.66 -15.00
C VAL A 134 -6.30 -28.41 -14.17
N HIS A 135 -5.21 -27.92 -13.58
CA HIS A 135 -5.22 -26.66 -12.85
C HIS A 135 -5.02 -25.51 -13.84
N PRO A 136 -5.92 -24.50 -13.86
CA PRO A 136 -5.71 -23.28 -14.61
C PRO A 136 -4.35 -22.65 -14.28
N LEU A 137 -3.69 -22.12 -15.31
CA LEU A 137 -2.49 -21.30 -15.15
C LEU A 137 -2.88 -19.96 -14.50
N SER A 138 -2.03 -19.48 -13.59
CA SER A 138 -2.07 -18.08 -13.16
C SER A 138 -1.82 -17.18 -14.36
N ILE A 139 -2.82 -16.40 -14.75
CA ILE A 139 -2.71 -15.55 -15.93
C ILE A 139 -1.92 -14.31 -15.56
N SER A 140 -0.90 -14.03 -16.36
CA SER A 140 -0.15 -12.78 -16.24
C SER A 140 -1.11 -11.60 -16.38
N ARG A 141 -1.09 -10.70 -15.38
CA ARG A 141 -1.76 -9.39 -15.45
C ARG A 141 -1.12 -8.45 -16.49
N GLY A 142 -0.10 -8.92 -17.21
CA GLY A 142 0.68 -8.14 -18.16
C GLY A 142 1.84 -7.41 -17.48
N ARG A 143 2.14 -6.22 -17.99
CA ARG A 143 3.20 -5.35 -17.44
C ARG A 143 2.79 -4.86 -16.05
N PHE A 144 3.71 -4.97 -15.11
CA PHE A 144 3.58 -4.46 -13.75
C PHE A 144 4.98 -4.20 -13.19
N ILE A 145 5.32 -2.95 -12.96
CA ILE A 145 6.59 -2.58 -12.34
C ILE A 145 6.46 -2.86 -10.83
N ALA A 146 7.40 -3.62 -10.28
CA ALA A 146 7.39 -3.95 -8.87
C ALA A 146 7.56 -2.68 -8.02
N PRO A 147 6.87 -2.52 -6.88
CA PRO A 147 6.88 -1.28 -6.10
C PRO A 147 8.16 -1.09 -5.26
N TRP A 148 9.15 -1.95 -5.45
CA TRP A 148 10.51 -1.86 -4.91
C TRP A 148 11.48 -1.61 -6.06
N HIS A 149 12.22 -0.51 -5.96
CA HIS A 149 13.10 0.00 -6.99
C HIS A 149 14.54 0.09 -6.46
N ASP A 150 15.51 0.22 -7.34
CA ASP A 150 16.90 0.49 -6.93
C ASP A 150 17.32 1.90 -7.33
N MET A 151 18.07 2.58 -6.45
CA MET A 151 18.62 3.90 -6.70
C MET A 151 20.14 3.88 -6.50
N TYR A 152 20.87 4.06 -7.60
CA TYR A 152 22.33 4.08 -7.63
C TYR A 152 22.82 5.52 -7.85
N TRP A 153 23.63 6.00 -6.92
CA TRP A 153 24.18 7.36 -6.93
C TRP A 153 25.61 7.36 -7.46
N TYR A 154 25.95 8.44 -8.16
CA TYR A 154 27.23 8.65 -8.84
C TYR A 154 27.71 10.09 -8.69
N LYS A 155 29.04 10.25 -8.56
CA LYS A 155 29.68 11.57 -8.38
C LYS A 155 29.69 12.42 -9.63
N ASP A 156 29.80 11.79 -10.79
CA ASP A 156 29.91 12.48 -12.08
C ASP A 156 29.27 11.68 -13.22
N ALA A 157 29.14 12.34 -14.38
CA ALA A 157 28.50 11.76 -15.56
C ALA A 157 29.24 10.52 -16.11
N SER A 158 30.57 10.44 -15.97
CA SER A 158 31.34 9.28 -16.42
C SER A 158 31.14 8.08 -15.48
N ALA A 159 31.06 8.33 -14.18
CA ALA A 159 30.70 7.33 -13.18
C ALA A 159 29.27 6.81 -13.45
N LEU A 160 28.31 7.68 -13.76
CA LEU A 160 26.96 7.31 -14.15
C LEU A 160 26.95 6.42 -15.41
N GLU A 161 27.65 6.80 -16.47
CA GLU A 161 27.71 6.01 -17.70
C GLU A 161 28.28 4.61 -17.45
N ASN A 162 29.39 4.51 -16.71
CA ASN A 162 29.97 3.23 -16.31
C ASN A 162 29.03 2.43 -15.41
N GLY A 163 28.29 3.12 -14.54
CA GLY A 163 27.26 2.56 -13.68
C GLY A 163 26.12 1.92 -14.46
N VAL A 164 25.55 2.64 -15.43
CA VAL A 164 24.49 2.15 -16.34
C VAL A 164 24.94 0.88 -17.06
N HIS A 165 26.15 0.87 -17.64
CA HIS A 165 26.69 -0.34 -18.27
C HIS A 165 26.85 -1.50 -17.27
N SER A 166 27.27 -1.19 -16.03
CA SER A 166 27.39 -2.21 -14.98
C SER A 166 26.04 -2.78 -14.53
N ILE A 167 24.99 -1.95 -14.46
CA ILE A 167 23.61 -2.38 -14.14
C ILE A 167 23.13 -3.33 -15.24
N GLN A 168 23.23 -2.91 -16.50
CA GLN A 168 22.80 -3.71 -17.65
C GLN A 168 23.51 -5.06 -17.71
N LYS A 169 24.83 -5.07 -17.49
CA LYS A 169 25.62 -6.30 -17.44
C LYS A 169 25.19 -7.20 -16.28
N ALA A 170 25.00 -6.65 -15.08
CA ALA A 170 24.59 -7.43 -13.92
C ALA A 170 23.21 -8.06 -14.13
N TYR A 171 22.24 -7.29 -14.63
CA TYR A 171 20.90 -7.78 -14.93
C TYR A 171 20.91 -8.84 -16.03
N GLN A 172 21.71 -8.66 -17.08
CA GLN A 172 21.90 -9.67 -18.13
C GLN A 172 22.45 -10.99 -17.58
N GLU A 173 23.49 -10.95 -16.73
CA GLU A 173 24.05 -12.16 -16.11
C GLU A 173 23.04 -12.87 -15.18
N LYS A 174 22.21 -12.08 -14.50
CA LYS A 174 21.09 -12.58 -13.67
C LYS A 174 19.86 -13.03 -14.48
N GLN A 175 19.83 -12.80 -15.80
CA GLN A 175 18.65 -13.01 -16.66
C GLN A 175 17.42 -12.21 -16.21
N ILE A 176 17.66 -10.95 -15.86
CA ILE A 176 16.66 -9.91 -15.62
C ILE A 176 16.53 -9.12 -16.93
N ASP A 177 15.52 -9.47 -17.72
CA ASP A 177 15.35 -8.92 -19.07
C ASP A 177 14.39 -7.73 -19.11
N ASP A 178 13.38 -7.72 -18.23
CA ASP A 178 12.26 -6.78 -18.25
C ASP A 178 12.42 -5.72 -17.16
N TYR A 179 12.97 -4.56 -17.52
CA TYR A 179 13.13 -3.43 -16.59
C TYR A 179 13.22 -2.10 -17.34
N VAL A 180 13.03 -1.01 -16.60
CA VAL A 180 13.29 0.36 -17.03
C VAL A 180 14.41 0.96 -16.19
N LEU A 181 15.22 1.82 -16.80
CA LEU A 181 16.28 2.57 -16.14
C LEU A 181 16.11 4.05 -16.48
N VAL A 182 15.86 4.87 -15.47
CA VAL A 182 15.76 6.33 -15.60
C VAL A 182 17.01 6.95 -15.00
N THR A 183 17.70 7.79 -15.77
CA THR A 183 18.84 8.55 -15.25
C THR A 183 18.45 9.97 -14.91
N PHE A 184 18.93 10.47 -13.78
CA PHE A 184 18.69 11.83 -13.33
C PHE A 184 19.99 12.60 -13.14
N TYR A 185 19.89 13.91 -13.30
CA TYR A 185 20.78 14.89 -12.69
C TYR A 185 20.03 15.55 -11.53
N PHE A 186 20.68 15.64 -10.37
CA PHE A 186 20.18 16.28 -9.17
C PHE A 186 21.22 17.29 -8.70
N ARG A 187 20.94 18.57 -8.90
CA ARG A 187 21.87 19.65 -8.57
C ARG A 187 21.88 19.88 -7.07
N ASN A 188 23.04 19.75 -6.43
CA ASN A 188 23.16 20.13 -5.04
C ASN A 188 23.26 21.66 -4.92
N GLU A 189 22.34 22.25 -4.16
CA GLU A 189 22.29 23.70 -3.96
C GLU A 189 23.18 24.17 -2.80
N LEU A 190 23.56 23.26 -1.90
CA LEU A 190 24.42 23.58 -0.76
C LEU A 190 25.89 23.54 -1.16
N SER A 191 26.64 24.56 -0.73
CA SER A 191 28.10 24.57 -0.78
C SER A 191 28.72 23.50 0.15
N ALA A 192 30.00 23.18 -0.07
CA ALA A 192 30.70 22.23 0.80
C ALA A 192 30.72 22.67 2.27
N GLU A 193 30.89 23.98 2.50
CA GLU A 193 30.90 24.58 3.84
C GLU A 193 29.54 24.45 4.53
N GLU A 194 28.45 24.73 3.81
CA GLU A 194 27.09 24.59 4.34
C GLU A 194 26.76 23.13 4.68
N ARG A 195 27.18 22.17 3.85
CA ARG A 195 26.97 20.74 4.15
C ARG A 195 27.68 20.29 5.41
N VAL A 196 28.94 20.73 5.59
CA VAL A 196 29.71 20.44 6.80
C VAL A 196 29.05 21.09 8.01
N ALA A 197 28.56 22.33 7.89
CA ALA A 197 27.85 23.00 8.96
C ALA A 197 26.57 22.25 9.38
N VAL A 198 25.72 21.87 8.42
CA VAL A 198 24.49 21.09 8.69
C VAL A 198 24.80 19.74 9.36
N MET A 199 25.84 19.03 8.91
CA MET A 199 26.22 17.77 9.54
C MET A 199 26.80 17.97 10.95
N ARG A 200 27.61 19.01 11.17
CA ARG A 200 28.11 19.34 12.52
C ARG A 200 26.96 19.64 13.46
N ALA A 201 26.00 20.47 13.04
CA ALA A 201 24.78 20.74 13.81
C ALA A 201 24.01 19.44 14.14
N SER A 202 23.83 18.57 13.14
CA SER A 202 23.13 17.29 13.33
C SER A 202 23.84 16.35 14.32
N ILE A 203 25.18 16.25 14.25
CA ILE A 203 25.98 15.43 15.18
C ILE A 203 25.98 16.03 16.58
N ALA A 204 26.14 17.35 16.69
CA ALA A 204 26.07 18.08 17.96
C ALA A 204 24.76 17.78 18.67
N GLN A 205 23.64 17.87 17.93
CA GLN A 205 22.31 17.54 18.41
C GLN A 205 22.18 16.06 18.79
N MET A 206 22.66 15.13 17.97
CA MET A 206 22.57 13.69 18.24
C MET A 206 23.34 13.26 19.49
N VAL A 207 24.47 13.92 19.77
CA VAL A 207 25.35 13.60 20.91
C VAL A 207 25.07 14.50 22.13
N GLY A 208 24.30 15.58 21.96
CA GLY A 208 23.97 16.53 23.02
C GLY A 208 25.14 17.41 23.44
N ILE A 209 26.00 17.80 22.49
CA ILE A 209 27.16 18.67 22.71
C ILE A 209 27.05 19.95 21.90
N ASP A 210 27.86 20.96 22.22
CA ASP A 210 27.93 22.19 21.42
C ASP A 210 28.57 21.93 20.04
N GLU A 211 28.12 22.61 18.99
CA GLU A 211 28.66 22.47 17.63
C GLU A 211 30.16 22.70 17.55
N SER A 212 30.70 23.59 18.39
CA SER A 212 32.14 23.87 18.47
C SER A 212 32.96 22.70 19.00
N GLU A 213 32.33 21.79 19.75
CA GLU A 213 32.95 20.57 20.29
C GLU A 213 32.96 19.40 19.29
N VAL A 214 32.17 19.50 18.20
CA VAL A 214 32.19 18.50 17.12
C VAL A 214 33.51 18.59 16.36
N SER A 215 34.25 17.48 16.34
CA SER A 215 35.53 17.36 15.62
C SER A 215 35.38 17.70 14.13
N PRO A 216 36.44 18.17 13.46
CA PRO A 216 36.41 18.49 12.03
C PRO A 216 35.92 17.30 11.20
N LEU A 217 34.87 17.50 10.42
CA LEU A 217 34.30 16.47 9.56
C LEU A 217 35.00 16.46 8.20
N PRO A 218 35.26 15.27 7.62
CA PRO A 218 35.75 15.19 6.26
C PRO A 218 34.71 15.74 5.28
N GLU A 219 35.17 16.23 4.13
CA GLU A 219 34.28 16.68 3.07
C GLU A 219 33.44 15.51 2.55
N ILE A 220 32.13 15.69 2.51
CA ILE A 220 31.20 14.66 2.05
C ILE A 220 31.11 14.73 0.52
N PRO A 221 31.39 13.62 -0.19
CA PRO A 221 31.23 13.59 -1.63
C PRO A 221 29.77 13.85 -2.01
N VAL A 222 29.57 14.77 -2.95
CA VAL A 222 28.25 15.01 -3.54
C VAL A 222 28.04 14.02 -4.68
N HIS A 223 26.88 13.38 -4.68
CA HIS A 223 26.45 12.54 -5.77
C HIS A 223 25.28 13.24 -6.47
N GLU A 224 25.54 13.82 -7.63
CA GLU A 224 24.53 14.57 -8.40
C GLU A 224 23.90 13.74 -9.51
N TYR A 225 24.39 12.53 -9.76
CA TYR A 225 23.91 11.69 -10.84
C TYR A 225 23.30 10.42 -10.29
N ILE A 226 22.15 10.02 -10.83
CA ILE A 226 21.39 8.87 -10.34
C ILE A 226 21.04 7.96 -11.51
N ALA A 227 21.19 6.64 -11.33
CA ALA A 227 20.50 5.64 -12.13
C ALA A 227 19.43 4.98 -11.25
N TYR A 228 18.18 5.08 -11.69
CA TYR A 228 17.02 4.56 -10.99
C TYR A 228 16.42 3.40 -11.80
N THR A 229 16.23 2.22 -11.20
CA THR A 229 15.67 1.06 -11.91
C THR A 229 14.33 0.62 -11.31
N GLY A 230 13.38 0.32 -12.20
CA GLY A 230 12.14 -0.38 -11.86
C GLY A 230 12.04 -1.66 -12.67
N LEU A 231 11.87 -2.80 -11.99
CA LEU A 231 11.83 -4.11 -12.61
C LEU A 231 10.37 -4.52 -12.84
N GLN A 232 10.10 -5.28 -13.92
CA GLN A 232 8.88 -6.06 -13.99
C GLN A 232 8.85 -7.02 -12.79
N ILE A 233 7.70 -7.12 -12.12
CA ILE A 233 7.54 -8.06 -11.03
C ILE A 233 7.77 -9.50 -11.52
N PHE A 234 8.54 -10.25 -10.75
CA PHE A 234 8.79 -11.66 -11.01
C PHE A 234 7.77 -12.50 -10.25
N THR A 235 7.53 -13.72 -10.75
CA THR A 235 6.84 -14.71 -9.92
C THR A 235 7.81 -15.28 -8.89
N LYS A 236 7.28 -15.86 -7.81
CA LYS A 236 8.07 -16.56 -6.80
C LYS A 236 9.01 -17.60 -7.43
N GLU A 237 8.51 -18.37 -8.40
CA GLU A 237 9.28 -19.40 -9.11
C GLU A 237 10.43 -18.80 -9.91
N LYS A 238 10.21 -17.66 -10.57
CA LYS A 238 11.27 -16.97 -11.32
C LYS A 238 12.35 -16.43 -10.40
N CYS A 239 11.99 -15.84 -9.25
CA CYS A 239 12.95 -15.42 -8.24
C CYS A 239 13.80 -16.61 -7.76
N LEU A 240 13.14 -17.70 -7.34
CA LEU A 240 13.83 -18.90 -6.88
C LEU A 240 14.74 -19.51 -7.95
N GLN A 241 14.35 -19.48 -9.23
CA GLN A 241 15.19 -19.94 -10.34
C GLN A 241 16.45 -19.08 -10.53
N ILE A 242 16.36 -17.77 -10.30
CA ILE A 242 17.52 -16.88 -10.35
C ILE A 242 18.45 -17.18 -9.16
N LEU A 243 17.87 -17.25 -7.96
CA LEU A 243 18.57 -17.45 -6.70
C LEU A 243 19.24 -18.82 -6.59
N SER A 244 18.69 -19.87 -7.20
CA SER A 244 19.26 -21.22 -7.18
C SER A 244 20.64 -21.35 -7.84
N ARG A 245 21.17 -20.27 -8.44
CA ARG A 245 22.53 -20.19 -8.98
C ARG A 245 23.58 -19.90 -7.90
N ASP A 246 23.14 -19.46 -6.72
CA ASP A 246 23.97 -19.19 -5.56
C ASP A 246 23.45 -20.02 -4.38
N LEU A 247 24.21 -21.05 -4.01
CA LEU A 247 23.78 -22.04 -3.00
C LEU A 247 23.60 -21.40 -1.62
N ASP A 248 24.44 -20.45 -1.24
CA ASP A 248 24.38 -19.82 0.07
C ASP A 248 23.11 -18.97 0.20
N VAL A 249 22.76 -18.24 -0.86
CA VAL A 249 21.58 -17.35 -0.87
C VAL A 249 20.28 -18.16 -0.90
N ILE A 250 20.22 -19.24 -1.69
CA ILE A 250 18.99 -20.05 -1.77
C ILE A 250 18.71 -20.81 -0.47
N GLU A 251 19.74 -21.24 0.26
CA GLU A 251 19.59 -21.88 1.57
C GLU A 251 18.98 -20.91 2.59
N GLU A 252 19.50 -19.67 2.69
CA GLU A 252 18.95 -18.62 3.56
C GLU A 252 17.48 -18.31 3.22
N VAL A 253 17.19 -18.15 1.93
CA VAL A 253 15.84 -17.86 1.44
C VAL A 253 14.87 -19.00 1.76
N GLN A 254 15.30 -20.26 1.62
CA GLN A 254 14.45 -21.42 1.92
C GLN A 254 14.14 -21.58 3.40
N GLU A 255 15.03 -21.12 4.29
CA GLU A 255 14.82 -21.14 5.73
C GLU A 255 13.78 -20.10 6.18
N LEU A 256 13.80 -18.90 5.60
CA LEU A 256 12.96 -17.77 6.03
C LEU A 256 11.57 -17.73 5.37
N LEU A 257 11.46 -18.16 4.11
CA LEU A 257 10.22 -18.07 3.33
C LEU A 257 8.96 -18.69 3.98
N PRO A 258 9.01 -19.83 4.70
CA PRO A 258 7.81 -20.46 5.24
C PRO A 258 7.03 -19.63 6.25
N ASP A 259 7.68 -18.68 6.92
CA ASP A 259 7.10 -17.87 8.00
C ASP A 259 6.56 -16.51 7.52
N MET A 260 6.65 -16.22 6.22
CA MET A 260 6.29 -14.92 5.63
C MET A 260 4.94 -14.98 4.90
N GLU A 261 4.17 -13.91 5.00
CA GLU A 261 2.96 -13.72 4.18
C GLU A 261 3.32 -13.57 2.68
N GLU A 262 2.38 -13.81 1.78
CA GLU A 262 2.65 -13.94 0.33
C GLU A 262 3.32 -12.69 -0.29
N GLU A 263 2.82 -11.49 0.01
CA GLU A 263 3.39 -10.23 -0.50
C GLU A 263 4.76 -9.92 0.12
N GLU A 264 4.92 -10.19 1.42
CA GLU A 264 6.18 -10.01 2.15
C GLU A 264 7.26 -10.93 1.60
N ALA A 265 6.92 -12.20 1.40
CA ALA A 265 7.77 -13.21 0.79
C ALA A 265 8.23 -12.79 -0.62
N LEU A 266 7.33 -12.21 -1.42
CA LEU A 266 7.67 -11.76 -2.77
C LEU A 266 8.61 -10.54 -2.76
N CYS A 267 8.38 -9.58 -1.88
CA CYS A 267 9.28 -8.45 -1.67
C CYS A 267 10.68 -8.92 -1.27
N TYR A 268 10.77 -9.79 -0.26
CA TYR A 268 12.03 -10.36 0.21
C TYR A 268 12.79 -11.09 -0.89
N LEU A 269 12.09 -11.92 -1.69
CA LEU A 269 12.70 -12.60 -2.84
C LEU A 269 13.31 -11.65 -3.87
N HIS A 270 12.63 -10.54 -4.15
CA HIS A 270 13.14 -9.51 -5.05
C HIS A 270 14.39 -8.83 -4.47
N GLU A 271 14.41 -8.52 -3.18
CA GLU A 271 15.59 -7.97 -2.49
C GLU A 271 16.78 -8.94 -2.55
N SER A 272 16.54 -10.24 -2.31
CA SER A 272 17.59 -11.28 -2.44
C SER A 272 18.15 -11.34 -3.86
N VAL A 273 17.30 -11.25 -4.89
CA VAL A 273 17.74 -11.21 -6.30
C VAL A 273 18.60 -9.98 -6.57
N GLY A 274 18.22 -8.82 -6.04
CA GLY A 274 19.01 -7.58 -6.10
C GLY A 274 20.38 -7.74 -5.44
N GLY A 275 20.41 -8.33 -4.24
CA GLY A 275 21.62 -8.54 -3.42
C GLY A 275 22.61 -9.59 -3.95
N MET A 276 22.17 -10.51 -4.82
CA MET A 276 23.01 -11.54 -5.43
C MET A 276 24.14 -10.96 -6.29
N LYS A 277 25.28 -11.65 -6.42
CA LYS A 277 26.36 -11.26 -7.35
C LYS A 277 25.99 -11.61 -8.82
N PRO A 278 26.50 -10.86 -9.82
CA PRO A 278 27.26 -9.61 -9.72
C PRO A 278 26.38 -8.45 -9.24
N ARG A 279 26.95 -7.56 -8.44
CA ARG A 279 26.28 -6.33 -8.00
C ARG A 279 26.64 -5.17 -8.92
N PRO A 280 25.69 -4.29 -9.29
CA PRO A 280 26.00 -3.10 -10.06
C PRO A 280 27.01 -2.19 -9.36
N LYS A 281 27.94 -1.61 -10.12
CA LYS A 281 28.85 -0.57 -9.61
C LYS A 281 28.08 0.72 -9.33
N ASN A 282 28.36 1.32 -8.18
CA ASN A 282 27.80 2.59 -7.72
C ASN A 282 28.80 3.26 -6.75
N ASP A 283 28.68 4.57 -6.56
CA ASP A 283 29.40 5.28 -5.50
C ASP A 283 28.64 5.20 -4.17
N TYR A 284 27.30 5.22 -4.25
CA TYR A 284 26.39 5.01 -3.13
C TYR A 284 25.09 4.34 -3.61
N TYR A 285 24.47 3.53 -2.76
CA TYR A 285 23.26 2.77 -3.06
C TYR A 285 22.18 3.08 -2.04
N GLU A 286 20.94 3.19 -2.51
CA GLU A 286 19.76 3.37 -1.70
C GLU A 286 18.58 2.58 -2.28
N ILE A 287 17.70 2.10 -1.40
CA ILE A 287 16.44 1.48 -1.83
C ILE A 287 15.52 2.56 -2.41
N GLY A 288 15.05 2.35 -3.62
CA GLY A 288 14.03 3.16 -4.28
C GLY A 288 12.62 2.61 -4.02
N TYR A 289 11.64 3.51 -4.07
CA TYR A 289 10.22 3.15 -4.08
C TYR A 289 9.41 4.28 -4.76
N PRO A 290 8.16 4.03 -5.16
CA PRO A 290 7.33 4.99 -5.90
C PRO A 290 7.24 6.41 -5.32
N ALA A 291 7.03 6.54 -4.02
CA ALA A 291 6.98 7.86 -3.37
C ALA A 291 8.35 8.59 -3.41
N LYS A 292 9.48 7.88 -3.37
CA LYS A 292 10.82 8.47 -3.51
C LYS A 292 11.09 8.90 -4.94
N PHE A 293 10.67 8.09 -5.93
CA PHE A 293 10.75 8.47 -7.34
C PHE A 293 9.94 9.75 -7.62
N GLY A 294 8.72 9.83 -7.07
CA GLY A 294 7.90 11.04 -7.14
C GLY A 294 8.61 12.25 -6.54
N LYS A 295 9.16 12.14 -5.33
CA LYS A 295 9.93 13.22 -4.69
C LYS A 295 11.12 13.68 -5.52
N LEU A 296 11.86 12.74 -6.11
CA LEU A 296 12.99 13.06 -6.97
C LEU A 296 12.53 13.84 -8.22
N LEU A 297 11.48 13.37 -8.88
CA LEU A 297 10.93 13.99 -10.09
C LEU A 297 10.33 15.38 -9.83
N ASP A 298 9.64 15.55 -8.70
CA ASP A 298 8.96 16.79 -8.34
C ASP A 298 9.94 17.84 -7.77
N ALA A 299 11.21 17.47 -7.51
CA ALA A 299 12.21 18.38 -6.98
C ALA A 299 12.67 19.40 -8.04
N PRO A 300 12.67 20.71 -7.73
CA PRO A 300 12.97 21.77 -8.72
C PRO A 300 14.40 21.74 -9.24
N ASN A 301 15.30 21.08 -8.51
CA ASN A 301 16.72 20.90 -8.83
C ASN A 301 17.02 19.53 -9.45
N SER A 302 16.01 18.78 -9.89
CA SER A 302 16.17 17.50 -10.58
C SER A 302 15.74 17.56 -12.05
N GLU A 303 16.45 16.83 -12.90
CA GLU A 303 16.16 16.68 -14.32
C GLU A 303 16.33 15.21 -14.75
N ILE A 304 15.36 14.68 -15.51
CA ILE A 304 15.52 13.38 -16.19
C ILE A 304 16.46 13.57 -17.38
N LEU A 305 17.57 12.85 -17.38
CA LEU A 305 18.52 12.82 -18.47
C LEU A 305 18.12 11.82 -19.56
N ASN A 306 17.66 10.63 -19.18
CA ASN A 306 17.29 9.57 -20.13
C ASN A 306 16.33 8.55 -19.51
N ILE A 307 15.57 7.85 -20.37
CA ILE A 307 14.75 6.68 -20.01
C ILE A 307 15.13 5.54 -20.94
N ILE A 308 15.81 4.55 -20.39
CA ILE A 308 16.27 3.35 -21.10
C ILE A 308 15.29 2.21 -20.80
N ARG A 309 14.87 1.51 -21.85
CA ARG A 309 13.88 0.42 -21.76
C ARG A 309 14.54 -0.90 -22.14
N HIS A 310 14.23 -1.97 -21.41
CA HIS A 310 14.72 -3.31 -21.70
C HIS A 310 13.56 -4.32 -21.79
N GLY A 311 13.81 -5.43 -22.49
CA GLY A 311 12.84 -6.52 -22.61
C GLY A 311 11.50 -6.09 -23.22
N SER A 312 10.41 -6.47 -22.57
CA SER A 312 9.02 -6.19 -22.96
C SER A 312 8.73 -4.69 -22.97
N PHE A 313 9.35 -3.89 -22.11
CA PHE A 313 9.23 -2.43 -22.13
C PHE A 313 9.78 -1.82 -23.43
N ALA A 314 10.87 -2.39 -23.96
CA ALA A 314 11.43 -1.95 -25.25
C ALA A 314 10.60 -2.47 -26.44
N ARG A 315 10.04 -3.69 -26.35
CA ARG A 315 9.21 -4.29 -27.40
C ARG A 315 7.82 -3.65 -27.51
N ASN A 316 7.32 -3.01 -26.44
CA ASN A 316 6.01 -2.40 -26.43
C ASN A 316 6.01 -1.02 -27.11
N ALA A 317 5.67 -0.99 -28.40
CA ALA A 317 5.62 0.23 -29.19
C ALA A 317 4.56 1.25 -28.74
N LEU A 318 3.57 0.83 -27.93
CA LEU A 318 2.52 1.70 -27.40
C LEU A 318 2.89 2.32 -26.04
N LEU A 319 3.99 1.87 -25.43
CA LEU A 319 4.40 2.36 -24.12
C LEU A 319 5.06 3.74 -24.25
N SER A 320 4.44 4.77 -23.68
CA SER A 320 4.99 6.12 -23.65
C SER A 320 5.93 6.33 -22.44
N ASN A 321 6.76 7.36 -22.49
CA ASN A 321 7.61 7.73 -21.34
C ASN A 321 6.78 8.20 -20.16
N GLU A 322 5.70 8.92 -20.42
CA GLU A 322 4.76 9.42 -19.41
C GLU A 322 4.10 8.26 -18.66
N THR A 323 3.76 7.19 -19.38
CA THR A 323 3.19 5.97 -18.77
C THR A 323 4.21 5.27 -17.87
N ILE A 324 5.47 5.13 -18.31
CA ILE A 324 6.55 4.57 -17.49
C ILE A 324 6.76 5.39 -16.22
N ILE A 325 6.81 6.72 -16.35
CA ILE A 325 6.95 7.63 -15.21
C ILE A 325 5.78 7.47 -14.24
N SER A 326 4.54 7.39 -14.74
CA SER A 326 3.34 7.21 -13.94
C SER A 326 3.36 5.87 -13.17
N GLU A 327 3.72 4.77 -13.84
CA GLU A 327 3.88 3.44 -13.23
C GLU A 327 5.00 3.44 -12.17
N LEU A 328 6.15 4.08 -12.43
CA LEU A 328 7.23 4.25 -11.45
C LEU A 328 6.82 5.13 -10.25
N ARG A 329 5.83 6.02 -10.40
CA ARG A 329 5.23 6.78 -9.29
C ARG A 329 4.16 5.98 -8.54
N GLY A 330 3.90 4.74 -8.96
CA GLY A 330 2.88 3.87 -8.35
C GLY A 330 1.46 4.40 -8.58
N GLU A 331 1.25 5.17 -9.64
CA GLU A 331 -0.06 5.75 -10.00
C GLU A 331 -0.98 4.72 -10.67
N ASP A 332 -0.56 3.48 -10.83
CA ASP A 332 -1.39 2.38 -11.34
C ASP A 332 -2.22 1.68 -10.22
N GLY A 333 -2.08 2.12 -8.96
CA GLY A 333 -2.77 1.51 -7.81
C GLY A 333 -1.99 0.42 -7.11
N SER A 334 -0.82 0.04 -7.62
CA SER A 334 0.03 -1.06 -7.13
C SER A 334 0.36 -0.98 -5.64
N THR A 335 0.59 0.24 -5.14
CA THR A 335 0.98 0.49 -3.74
C THR A 335 -0.21 0.60 -2.78
N GLY A 336 -1.43 0.71 -3.32
CA GLY A 336 -2.63 1.11 -2.57
C GLY A 336 -2.67 2.58 -2.15
N GLN A 337 -1.62 3.37 -2.45
CA GLN A 337 -1.52 4.76 -2.00
C GLN A 337 -1.85 5.79 -3.08
N ARG A 338 -1.60 5.47 -4.35
CA ARG A 338 -1.85 6.37 -5.49
C ARG A 338 -2.52 5.60 -6.62
N PHE A 339 -3.46 6.25 -7.28
CA PHE A 339 -4.06 5.75 -8.51
C PHE A 339 -4.41 6.93 -9.42
N LYS A 340 -4.00 6.92 -10.68
CA LYS A 340 -4.39 7.90 -11.68
C LYS A 340 -4.68 7.19 -12.99
N LYS A 341 -5.81 7.52 -13.60
CA LYS A 341 -6.16 6.95 -14.90
C LYS A 341 -7.11 7.86 -15.65
N LYS A 342 -7.01 7.80 -16.97
CA LYS A 342 -7.90 8.45 -17.92
C LYS A 342 -8.55 7.37 -18.77
N ILE A 343 -9.89 7.30 -18.77
CA ILE A 343 -10.60 6.26 -19.51
C ILE A 343 -11.86 6.78 -20.21
N SER A 344 -12.19 6.15 -21.32
CA SER A 344 -13.49 6.31 -21.99
C SER A 344 -14.54 5.40 -21.37
N VAL A 345 -15.68 5.96 -20.99
CA VAL A 345 -16.78 5.24 -20.29
C VAL A 345 -17.49 4.25 -21.21
N ASN A 346 -17.55 4.53 -22.51
CA ASN A 346 -18.17 3.66 -23.51
C ASN A 346 -17.41 2.34 -23.74
N ASN A 347 -16.19 2.21 -23.19
CA ASN A 347 -15.39 0.99 -23.31
C ASN A 347 -15.60 0.10 -22.07
N THR A 348 -16.43 -0.94 -22.22
CA THR A 348 -16.79 -1.87 -21.14
C THR A 348 -15.60 -2.62 -20.55
N ALA A 349 -14.59 -2.94 -21.38
CA ALA A 349 -13.36 -3.58 -20.91
C ALA A 349 -12.54 -2.62 -20.03
N HIS A 350 -12.41 -1.35 -20.44
CA HIS A 350 -11.72 -0.34 -19.62
C HIS A 350 -12.40 -0.17 -18.27
N ILE A 351 -13.73 -0.17 -18.23
CA ILE A 351 -14.47 -0.06 -16.97
C ILE A 351 -14.30 -1.31 -16.09
N LYS A 352 -14.38 -2.53 -16.66
CA LYS A 352 -14.16 -3.78 -15.89
C LYS A 352 -12.77 -3.76 -15.24
N THR A 353 -11.75 -3.39 -16.01
CA THR A 353 -10.37 -3.25 -15.52
C THR A 353 -10.27 -2.16 -14.45
N LEU A 354 -10.83 -0.97 -14.69
CA LEU A 354 -10.82 0.14 -13.73
C LEU A 354 -11.42 -0.27 -12.37
N LYS A 355 -12.58 -0.93 -12.37
CA LYS A 355 -13.22 -1.41 -11.13
C LYS A 355 -12.35 -2.41 -10.37
N SER A 356 -11.67 -3.30 -11.09
CA SER A 356 -10.73 -4.26 -10.48
C SER A 356 -9.52 -3.56 -9.87
N GLU A 357 -8.91 -2.62 -10.59
CA GLU A 357 -7.74 -1.86 -10.11
C GLU A 357 -8.08 -1.01 -8.88
N ILE A 358 -9.21 -0.30 -8.89
CA ILE A 358 -9.69 0.47 -7.73
C ILE A 358 -9.98 -0.44 -6.54
N SER A 359 -10.58 -1.61 -6.78
CA SER A 359 -10.87 -2.59 -5.73
C SER A 359 -9.62 -3.11 -5.05
N SER A 360 -8.51 -3.22 -5.80
CA SER A 360 -7.19 -3.62 -5.31
C SER A 360 -6.51 -2.46 -4.60
N CYS A 361 -6.49 -1.27 -5.20
CA CYS A 361 -5.85 -0.08 -4.66
C CYS A 361 -6.46 0.34 -3.31
N LEU A 362 -7.77 0.24 -3.17
CA LEU A 362 -8.50 0.63 -1.95
C LEU A 362 -8.92 -0.58 -1.11
N SER A 363 -8.16 -1.67 -1.12
CA SER A 363 -8.43 -2.86 -0.31
C SER A 363 -8.53 -2.53 1.20
N GLU A 364 -7.69 -1.61 1.67
CA GLU A 364 -7.60 -1.14 3.06
C GLU A 364 -8.47 0.11 3.36
N ASN A 365 -9.14 0.67 2.35
CA ASN A 365 -10.08 1.78 2.49
C ASN A 365 -11.46 1.39 1.93
N PRO A 366 -12.24 0.56 2.67
CA PRO A 366 -13.50 0.00 2.19
C PRO A 366 -14.55 1.07 1.90
N ILE A 367 -14.49 2.21 2.60
CA ILE A 367 -15.44 3.32 2.43
C ILE A 367 -15.29 3.92 1.04
N TRP A 368 -14.10 4.41 0.70
CA TRP A 368 -13.87 4.97 -0.63
C TRP A 368 -13.93 3.93 -1.73
N LYS A 369 -13.51 2.69 -1.48
CA LYS A 369 -13.72 1.58 -2.43
C LYS A 369 -15.18 1.44 -2.82
N SER A 370 -16.07 1.32 -1.84
CA SER A 370 -17.51 1.19 -2.08
C SER A 370 -18.09 2.41 -2.79
N HIS A 371 -17.74 3.62 -2.32
CA HIS A 371 -18.26 4.86 -2.88
C HIS A 371 -17.80 5.07 -4.33
N ILE A 372 -16.52 4.85 -4.63
CA ILE A 372 -15.96 5.08 -5.98
C ILE A 372 -16.51 4.07 -6.98
N LEU A 373 -16.61 2.78 -6.62
CA LEU A 373 -17.17 1.76 -7.51
C LEU A 373 -18.62 2.10 -7.88
N ARG A 374 -19.41 2.55 -6.91
CA ARG A 374 -20.75 3.06 -7.13
C ARG A 374 -20.76 4.32 -8.01
N ILE A 375 -19.89 5.28 -7.76
CA ILE A 375 -19.78 6.50 -8.57
C ILE A 375 -19.49 6.14 -10.04
N ILE A 376 -18.63 5.16 -10.29
CA ILE A 376 -18.36 4.67 -11.64
C ILE A 376 -19.63 4.09 -12.28
N GLU A 377 -20.43 3.33 -11.53
CA GLU A 377 -21.71 2.81 -12.03
C GLU A 377 -22.70 3.93 -12.37
N GLU A 378 -22.81 4.94 -11.53
CA GLU A 378 -23.63 6.13 -11.79
C GLU A 378 -23.16 6.85 -13.05
N ILE A 379 -21.84 7.03 -13.23
CA ILE A 379 -21.26 7.65 -14.43
C ILE A 379 -21.56 6.81 -15.69
N GLN A 380 -21.45 5.49 -15.62
CA GLN A 380 -21.76 4.62 -16.77
C GLN A 380 -23.20 4.79 -17.27
N VAL A 381 -24.14 5.03 -16.36
CA VAL A 381 -25.55 5.21 -16.68
C VAL A 381 -25.85 6.62 -17.15
N GLU A 382 -25.34 7.64 -16.44
CA GLU A 382 -25.66 9.04 -16.71
C GLU A 382 -24.84 9.67 -17.85
N PHE A 383 -23.61 9.18 -18.06
CA PHE A 383 -22.65 9.73 -19.02
C PHE A 383 -21.94 8.64 -19.84
N PRO A 384 -22.67 7.78 -20.58
CA PRO A 384 -22.10 6.61 -21.25
C PRO A 384 -21.02 6.95 -22.30
N ASP A 385 -21.11 8.12 -22.93
CA ASP A 385 -20.19 8.56 -23.98
C ASP A 385 -19.09 9.51 -23.47
N SER A 386 -18.96 9.66 -22.15
CA SER A 386 -17.98 10.58 -21.55
C SER A 386 -16.60 9.94 -21.41
N GLU A 387 -15.62 10.80 -21.16
CA GLU A 387 -14.31 10.42 -20.65
C GLU A 387 -14.23 10.81 -19.18
N ILE A 388 -13.54 10.00 -18.37
CA ILE A 388 -13.27 10.33 -16.98
C ILE A 388 -11.78 10.34 -16.67
N ASP A 389 -11.39 11.35 -15.90
CA ASP A 389 -10.08 11.45 -15.25
C ASP A 389 -10.28 11.13 -13.77
N ILE A 390 -9.63 10.07 -13.30
CA ILE A 390 -9.64 9.65 -11.89
C ILE A 390 -8.25 9.82 -11.29
N SER A 391 -8.19 10.38 -10.08
CA SER A 391 -6.99 10.47 -9.26
C SER A 391 -7.36 10.14 -7.82
N ILE A 392 -6.60 9.27 -7.19
CA ILE A 392 -6.75 8.83 -5.80
C ILE A 392 -5.41 8.99 -5.11
N TYR A 393 -5.42 9.61 -3.95
CA TYR A 393 -4.31 9.68 -3.02
C TYR A 393 -4.81 9.23 -1.64
N ASN A 394 -4.39 8.04 -1.24
CA ASN A 394 -4.78 7.37 0.00
C ASN A 394 -3.51 6.95 0.75
N PRO A 395 -2.79 7.88 1.40
CA PRO A 395 -1.46 7.59 1.95
C PRO A 395 -1.44 6.50 3.02
N CYS A 396 -2.57 6.22 3.68
CA CYS A 396 -2.70 5.27 4.78
C CYS A 396 -1.69 5.52 5.91
N THR A 397 -1.49 6.78 6.30
CA THR A 397 -0.44 7.16 7.28
C THR A 397 -0.97 7.35 8.71
N GLY A 398 -2.26 7.10 8.95
CA GLY A 398 -2.90 7.17 10.26
C GLY A 398 -2.63 8.49 10.96
N VAL A 399 -2.04 8.42 12.17
CA VAL A 399 -1.66 9.59 12.98
C VAL A 399 -0.79 10.58 12.19
N PHE A 400 0.07 10.09 11.29
CA PHE A 400 0.96 10.94 10.52
C PHE A 400 0.24 11.76 9.44
N THR A 401 -1.00 11.43 9.06
CA THR A 401 -1.81 12.31 8.21
C THR A 401 -1.98 13.68 8.88
N ILE A 402 -2.34 13.70 10.16
CA ILE A 402 -2.52 14.94 10.94
C ILE A 402 -1.18 15.65 11.12
N TYR A 403 -0.16 14.91 11.53
CA TYR A 403 1.17 15.47 11.77
C TYR A 403 1.74 16.13 10.51
N TYR A 404 1.84 15.41 9.39
CA TYR A 404 2.40 15.97 8.16
C TYR A 404 1.56 17.11 7.59
N ALA A 405 0.23 17.01 7.66
CA ALA A 405 -0.65 18.07 7.17
C ALA A 405 -0.52 19.39 7.95
N THR A 406 -0.08 19.33 9.22
CA THR A 406 0.02 20.50 10.10
C THR A 406 1.45 21.04 10.24
N THR A 407 2.48 20.20 10.09
CA THR A 407 3.87 20.62 10.34
C THR A 407 4.70 20.85 9.08
N ARG A 408 4.25 20.42 7.90
CA ARG A 408 5.00 20.60 6.65
C ARG A 408 4.50 21.81 5.88
N GLU A 409 5.41 22.50 5.18
CA GLU A 409 5.08 23.61 4.29
C GLU A 409 4.09 23.19 3.18
N ASP A 410 4.27 21.97 2.66
CA ASP A 410 3.42 21.32 1.67
C ASP A 410 2.35 20.40 2.29
N GLY A 411 1.96 20.66 3.54
CA GLY A 411 1.13 19.75 4.34
C GLY A 411 -0.19 19.32 3.69
N PHE A 412 -0.83 20.19 2.91
CA PHE A 412 -2.08 19.84 2.20
C PHE A 412 -1.92 18.69 1.20
N LEU A 413 -0.70 18.43 0.70
CA LEU A 413 -0.40 17.30 -0.19
C LEU A 413 -0.41 15.95 0.55
N TYR A 414 -0.44 15.95 1.87
CA TYR A 414 -0.51 14.74 2.71
C TYR A 414 -1.95 14.40 3.12
N ILE A 415 -2.92 15.25 2.78
CA ILE A 415 -4.33 15.01 3.08
C ILE A 415 -4.86 13.97 2.09
N PRO A 416 -5.42 12.84 2.57
CA PRO A 416 -6.08 11.87 1.70
C PRO A 416 -7.18 12.55 0.87
N SER A 417 -7.18 12.31 -0.43
CA SER A 417 -8.22 12.81 -1.32
C SER A 417 -8.36 11.94 -2.57
N TYR A 418 -9.52 11.97 -3.19
CA TYR A 418 -9.67 11.52 -4.58
C TYR A 418 -10.48 12.55 -5.37
N HIS A 419 -10.35 12.52 -6.69
CA HIS A 419 -11.28 13.16 -7.59
C HIS A 419 -11.57 12.30 -8.82
N ILE A 420 -12.80 12.43 -9.33
CA ILE A 420 -13.24 11.86 -10.60
C ILE A 420 -13.91 12.99 -11.37
N ILE A 421 -13.31 13.40 -12.48
CA ILE A 421 -13.82 14.48 -13.33
C ILE A 421 -14.46 13.83 -14.56
N VAL A 422 -15.71 14.21 -14.84
CA VAL A 422 -16.46 13.74 -16.02
C VAL A 422 -16.40 14.78 -17.12
N HIS A 423 -15.78 14.41 -18.24
CA HIS A 423 -15.62 15.21 -19.43
C HIS A 423 -16.69 14.82 -20.47
N ASN A 424 -17.66 15.70 -20.73
CA ASN A 424 -18.68 15.49 -21.77
C ASN A 424 -19.04 16.81 -22.46
N THR A 425 -18.40 17.13 -23.60
CA THR A 425 -18.46 18.41 -24.34
C THR A 425 -18.10 19.68 -23.54
N ASN A 426 -18.29 19.69 -22.22
CA ASN A 426 -17.77 20.57 -21.17
C ASN A 426 -17.62 19.72 -19.88
N ASP A 427 -16.75 20.11 -18.95
CA ASP A 427 -16.66 19.44 -17.64
C ASP A 427 -17.97 19.65 -16.89
N VAL A 428 -18.75 18.58 -16.73
CA VAL A 428 -20.13 18.63 -16.23
C VAL A 428 -20.24 18.27 -14.76
N ARG A 429 -19.35 17.40 -14.26
CA ARG A 429 -19.44 16.88 -12.89
C ARG A 429 -18.09 16.45 -12.36
N MET A 430 -17.87 16.75 -11.09
CA MET A 430 -16.72 16.29 -10.31
C MET A 430 -17.23 15.51 -9.09
N TYR A 431 -16.64 14.37 -8.81
CA TYR A 431 -16.76 13.70 -7.52
C TYR A 431 -15.44 13.85 -6.79
N PHE A 432 -15.47 14.01 -5.47
CA PHE A 432 -14.25 14.08 -4.68
C PHE A 432 -14.39 13.44 -3.32
N GLY A 433 -13.27 12.89 -2.83
CA GLY A 433 -13.14 12.35 -1.48
C GLY A 433 -12.47 13.34 -0.55
N ALA A 434 -12.91 13.34 0.70
CA ALA A 434 -12.28 14.12 1.76
C ALA A 434 -12.38 13.40 3.10
N LEU A 435 -11.47 13.76 4.01
CA LEU A 435 -11.67 13.53 5.44
C LEU A 435 -12.65 14.58 5.97
N GLU A 436 -13.71 14.11 6.60
CA GLU A 436 -14.66 14.95 7.31
C GLU A 436 -14.61 14.59 8.79
N LYS A 437 -14.86 15.57 9.66
CA LYS A 437 -15.11 15.31 11.08
C LYS A 437 -16.21 14.25 11.28
N ALA A 438 -15.97 13.34 12.22
CA ALA A 438 -16.87 12.26 12.62
C ALA A 438 -17.35 12.44 14.08
N SER A 439 -17.40 11.33 14.84
CA SER A 439 -17.65 11.27 16.28
C SER A 439 -16.52 11.91 17.09
N GLU A 440 -16.67 11.89 18.42
CA GLU A 440 -15.62 12.31 19.34
C GLU A 440 -14.36 11.46 19.14
N ALA A 441 -13.21 12.13 19.05
CA ALA A 441 -11.92 11.49 18.89
C ALA A 441 -11.45 10.86 20.20
N LEU A 442 -10.74 9.74 20.11
CA LEU A 442 -9.91 9.25 21.21
C LEU A 442 -8.77 10.24 21.47
N THR A 443 -8.35 10.32 22.73
CA THR A 443 -7.14 11.07 23.10
C THR A 443 -5.89 10.41 22.53
N PHE A 444 -4.80 11.18 22.36
CA PHE A 444 -3.57 10.62 21.80
C PHE A 444 -3.02 9.42 22.60
N PRO A 445 -3.03 9.41 23.96
CA PRO A 445 -2.65 8.23 24.73
C PRO A 445 -3.53 7.00 24.44
N GLN A 446 -4.84 7.17 24.27
CA GLN A 446 -5.74 6.07 23.93
C GLN A 446 -5.47 5.51 22.53
N ILE A 447 -5.10 6.37 21.57
CA ILE A 447 -4.64 5.94 20.24
C ILE A 447 -3.36 5.10 20.35
N LEU A 448 -2.37 5.58 21.12
CA LEU A 448 -1.13 4.83 21.36
C LEU A 448 -1.39 3.48 22.03
N ASP A 449 -2.24 3.44 23.07
CA ASP A 449 -2.60 2.21 23.77
C ASP A 449 -3.28 1.19 22.83
N LYS A 450 -4.21 1.67 21.99
CA LYS A 450 -4.99 0.81 21.09
C LYS A 450 -4.16 0.25 19.93
N TYR A 451 -3.29 1.06 19.33
CA TYR A 451 -2.62 0.70 18.06
C TYR A 451 -1.12 0.47 18.16
N TYR A 452 -0.47 0.97 19.21
CA TYR A 452 0.99 1.04 19.34
C TYR A 452 1.48 0.61 20.74
N TRP A 453 0.71 -0.21 21.46
CA TRP A 453 1.05 -0.75 22.79
C TRP A 453 1.40 0.32 23.84
N GLY A 454 0.80 1.51 23.73
CA GLY A 454 1.05 2.65 24.61
C GLY A 454 2.42 3.30 24.40
N ASN A 455 3.12 2.95 23.31
CA ASN A 455 4.50 3.35 23.07
C ASN A 455 4.61 4.28 21.84
N LEU A 456 5.08 5.51 22.07
CA LEU A 456 5.37 6.46 21.00
C LEU A 456 6.44 5.94 20.04
N ASP A 457 7.46 5.24 20.55
CA ASP A 457 8.55 4.71 19.70
C ASP A 457 8.01 3.69 18.69
N ALA A 458 6.97 2.92 19.06
CA ALA A 458 6.31 1.98 18.16
C ALA A 458 5.54 2.69 17.03
N LEU A 459 4.91 3.83 17.33
CA LEU A 459 4.32 4.70 16.30
C LEU A 459 5.40 5.28 15.38
N LEU A 460 6.50 5.82 15.94
CA LEU A 460 7.57 6.43 15.15
C LEU A 460 8.28 5.40 14.24
N LEU A 461 8.42 4.16 14.71
CA LEU A 461 9.00 3.07 13.93
C LEU A 461 8.18 2.76 12.68
N ALA A 462 6.86 2.98 12.68
CA ALA A 462 6.01 2.75 11.50
C ALA A 462 6.44 3.60 10.28
N VAL A 463 7.08 4.76 10.49
CA VAL A 463 7.58 5.61 9.40
C VAL A 463 8.77 5.00 8.67
N THR A 464 9.54 4.12 9.32
CA THR A 464 10.78 3.59 8.74
C THR A 464 10.55 2.81 7.44
N TRP A 465 9.33 2.31 7.21
CA TRP A 465 8.92 1.58 6.00
C TRP A 465 7.92 2.38 5.14
N GLY A 466 8.01 3.71 5.18
CA GLY A 466 7.14 4.60 4.39
C GLY A 466 5.84 5.02 5.09
N GLY A 467 5.61 4.57 6.33
CA GLY A 467 4.51 5.05 7.17
C GLY A 467 3.13 4.51 6.81
N LYS A 468 3.02 3.52 5.91
CA LYS A 468 1.76 2.86 5.59
C LYS A 468 1.30 1.99 6.77
N ASP A 469 0.05 2.17 7.21
CA ASP A 469 -0.62 1.36 8.23
C ASP A 469 -1.90 0.79 7.63
N SER A 470 -2.01 -0.55 7.56
CA SER A 470 -3.18 -1.22 6.99
C SER A 470 -4.46 -1.02 7.83
N ARG A 471 -4.31 -0.53 9.07
CA ARG A 471 -5.39 -0.18 9.99
C ARG A 471 -5.81 1.29 9.87
N ASP A 472 -5.32 2.02 8.86
CA ASP A 472 -5.55 3.46 8.70
C ASP A 472 -7.02 3.86 8.81
N SER A 473 -7.93 3.13 8.17
CA SER A 473 -9.36 3.42 8.24
C SER A 473 -9.89 3.46 9.69
N ASP A 474 -9.45 2.52 10.54
CA ASP A 474 -9.86 2.44 11.94
C ASP A 474 -9.16 3.52 12.78
N ILE A 475 -7.88 3.79 12.50
CA ILE A 475 -7.11 4.84 13.17
C ILE A 475 -7.72 6.21 12.89
N ILE A 476 -8.07 6.52 11.64
CA ILE A 476 -8.70 7.77 11.23
C ILE A 476 -10.07 7.95 11.90
N GLU A 477 -10.85 6.88 12.00
CA GLU A 477 -12.14 6.90 12.71
C GLU A 477 -11.98 7.23 14.20
N ASP A 478 -11.04 6.57 14.87
CA ASP A 478 -10.74 6.86 16.28
C ASP A 478 -10.08 8.22 16.48
N LEU A 479 -9.43 8.78 15.47
CA LEU A 479 -8.96 10.17 15.47
C LEU A 479 -10.11 11.17 15.28
N GLY A 480 -11.36 10.73 15.15
CA GLY A 480 -12.54 11.57 15.02
C GLY A 480 -12.75 12.12 13.61
N ALA A 481 -12.16 11.49 12.59
CA ALA A 481 -12.37 11.80 11.18
C ALA A 481 -13.00 10.60 10.46
N GLN A 482 -13.54 10.82 9.26
CA GLN A 482 -14.14 9.76 8.47
C GLN A 482 -13.97 10.06 6.98
N TYR A 483 -13.67 9.01 6.21
CA TYR A 483 -13.66 9.07 4.76
C TYR A 483 -15.08 9.36 4.23
N ARG A 484 -15.23 10.41 3.43
CA ARG A 484 -16.51 10.82 2.82
C ARG A 484 -16.33 11.15 1.34
N SER A 485 -17.45 11.14 0.64
CA SER A 485 -17.54 11.40 -0.80
C SER A 485 -18.54 12.50 -1.07
N PHE A 486 -18.15 13.39 -1.97
CA PHE A 486 -18.89 14.57 -2.37
C PHE A 486 -19.00 14.61 -3.89
N ARG A 487 -19.98 15.37 -4.36
CA ARG A 487 -20.26 15.59 -5.78
C ARG A 487 -20.52 17.07 -6.02
N CYS A 488 -19.90 17.61 -7.05
CA CYS A 488 -20.06 18.98 -7.51
C CYS A 488 -20.55 18.94 -8.96
N ASP A 489 -21.73 19.50 -9.20
CA ASP A 489 -22.34 19.58 -10.52
C ASP A 489 -22.21 21.00 -11.05
N LYS A 490 -21.75 21.15 -12.30
CA LYS A 490 -21.73 22.45 -12.97
C LYS A 490 -23.14 22.80 -13.45
N THR A 491 -23.59 24.01 -13.16
CA THR A 491 -24.93 24.52 -13.48
C THR A 491 -24.83 25.89 -14.16
N GLU A 492 -25.92 26.40 -14.72
CA GLU A 492 -25.96 27.76 -15.30
C GLU A 492 -25.67 28.86 -14.26
N GLU A 493 -26.03 28.62 -12.99
CA GLU A 493 -25.87 29.58 -11.88
C GLU A 493 -24.58 29.39 -11.07
N GLY A 494 -23.69 28.47 -11.49
CA GLY A 494 -22.44 28.15 -10.78
C GLY A 494 -22.32 26.66 -10.48
N HIS A 495 -22.18 26.29 -9.21
CA HIS A 495 -21.94 24.90 -8.80
C HIS A 495 -22.93 24.44 -7.72
N ALA A 496 -23.47 23.23 -7.87
CA ALA A 496 -24.31 22.59 -6.88
C ALA A 496 -23.54 21.46 -6.18
N PHE A 497 -23.54 21.47 -4.84
CA PHE A 497 -22.76 20.54 -4.02
C PHE A 497 -23.66 19.51 -3.33
N PHE A 498 -23.18 18.28 -3.31
CA PHE A 498 -23.84 17.15 -2.68
C PHE A 498 -22.85 16.32 -1.88
N LYS A 499 -23.34 15.73 -0.79
CA LYS A 499 -22.63 14.76 0.04
C LYS A 499 -23.30 13.39 -0.06
N LEU A 500 -22.52 12.32 -0.20
CA LEU A 500 -23.03 10.97 -0.16
C LEU A 500 -23.33 10.57 1.29
N ARG A 501 -24.58 10.22 1.57
CA ARG A 501 -25.03 9.77 2.89
C ARG A 501 -26.19 8.77 2.75
N ASP A 502 -26.11 7.65 3.47
CA ASP A 502 -27.14 6.60 3.46
C ASP A 502 -27.51 6.19 2.03
N ASP A 503 -26.49 5.99 1.21
CA ASP A 503 -26.59 5.69 -0.21
C ASP A 503 -27.31 6.73 -1.09
N LYS A 504 -27.37 7.99 -0.66
CA LYS A 504 -28.02 9.07 -1.41
C LYS A 504 -27.18 10.33 -1.45
N TRP A 505 -27.15 10.99 -2.60
CA TRP A 505 -26.63 12.35 -2.73
C TRP A 505 -27.59 13.33 -2.07
N ARG A 506 -27.11 14.06 -1.06
CA ARG A 506 -27.86 15.09 -0.32
C ARG A 506 -27.21 16.43 -0.55
N VAL A 507 -28.01 17.45 -0.83
CA VAL A 507 -27.51 18.83 -1.00
C VAL A 507 -26.74 19.26 0.25
N CYS A 508 -25.58 19.87 0.04
CA CYS A 508 -24.77 20.46 1.10
C CYS A 508 -24.27 21.86 0.68
N PRO A 509 -23.79 22.67 1.63
CA PRO A 509 -23.09 23.91 1.30
C PRO A 509 -21.86 23.66 0.40
N PRO A 510 -21.40 24.69 -0.34
CA PRO A 510 -20.13 24.64 -1.04
C PRO A 510 -18.99 24.22 -0.09
N THR A 511 -18.20 23.24 -0.52
CA THR A 511 -17.14 22.67 0.30
C THR A 511 -16.06 22.06 -0.58
N ASP A 512 -14.86 21.93 0.00
CA ASP A 512 -13.72 21.23 -0.58
C ASP A 512 -13.00 20.44 0.53
N PHE A 513 -12.04 19.60 0.13
CA PHE A 513 -11.34 18.71 1.05
C PHE A 513 -10.44 19.46 2.05
N ILE A 514 -9.89 20.62 1.69
CA ILE A 514 -9.05 21.44 2.57
C ILE A 514 -9.94 22.08 3.64
N THR A 515 -11.05 22.68 3.23
CA THR A 515 -12.02 23.30 4.16
C THR A 515 -12.55 22.29 5.18
N LEU A 516 -12.91 21.08 4.75
CA LEU A 516 -13.38 20.01 5.65
C LEU A 516 -12.30 19.56 6.64
N PHE A 517 -11.05 19.44 6.18
CA PHE A 517 -9.94 19.06 7.03
C PHE A 517 -9.59 20.16 8.04
N SER A 518 -9.60 21.43 7.64
CA SER A 518 -9.41 22.56 8.57
C SER A 518 -10.47 22.58 9.67
N GLN A 519 -11.74 22.34 9.35
CA GLN A 519 -12.82 22.23 10.34
C GLN A 519 -12.60 21.06 11.32
N TYR A 520 -12.03 19.95 10.83
CA TYR A 520 -11.64 18.83 11.68
C TYR A 520 -10.51 19.21 12.64
N LEU A 521 -9.48 19.91 12.15
CA LEU A 521 -8.35 20.36 12.97
C LEU A 521 -8.80 21.32 14.08
N GLU A 522 -9.64 22.31 13.74
CA GLU A 522 -10.19 23.27 14.71
C GLU A 522 -11.01 22.56 15.79
N TYR A 523 -11.84 21.58 15.40
CA TYR A 523 -12.67 20.85 16.35
C TYR A 523 -11.86 19.94 17.28
N ASN A 524 -10.74 19.40 16.80
CA ASN A 524 -9.88 18.48 17.53
C ASN A 524 -8.54 19.13 17.95
N GLU A 525 -8.50 20.45 18.13
CA GLU A 525 -7.28 21.22 18.40
C GLU A 525 -6.42 20.60 19.51
N LYS A 526 -7.06 20.17 20.61
CA LYS A 526 -6.37 19.53 21.73
C LYS A 526 -5.63 18.24 21.32
N LEU A 527 -6.26 17.38 20.53
CA LEU A 527 -5.66 16.15 20.02
C LEU A 527 -4.53 16.47 19.04
N VAL A 528 -4.75 17.43 18.13
CA VAL A 528 -3.75 17.88 17.15
C VAL A 528 -2.50 18.39 17.87
N ASN A 529 -2.67 19.23 18.89
CA ASN A 529 -1.58 19.73 19.72
C ASN A 529 -0.83 18.60 20.42
N GLN A 530 -1.53 17.60 20.98
CA GLN A 530 -0.88 16.43 21.57
C GLN A 530 0.01 15.68 20.56
N ILE A 531 -0.51 15.41 19.36
CA ILE A 531 0.22 14.73 18.29
C ILE A 531 1.48 15.52 17.91
N VAL A 532 1.32 16.81 17.60
CA VAL A 532 2.43 17.66 17.15
C VAL A 532 3.49 17.80 18.24
N THR A 533 3.10 18.15 19.47
CA THR A 533 4.03 18.37 20.58
C THR A 533 4.81 17.12 20.97
N LYS A 534 4.22 15.92 20.83
CA LYS A 534 4.88 14.66 21.18
C LYS A 534 5.78 14.14 20.05
N ILE A 535 5.38 14.30 18.79
CA ILE A 535 6.12 13.77 17.63
C ILE A 535 7.22 14.73 17.18
N HIS A 536 6.95 16.04 17.12
CA HIS A 536 7.86 17.03 16.53
C HIS A 536 9.26 17.04 17.13
N PRO A 537 9.46 16.97 18.46
CA PRO A 537 10.80 16.94 19.06
C PRO A 537 11.65 15.73 18.66
N ARG A 538 11.01 14.65 18.17
CA ARG A 538 11.70 13.45 17.69
C ARG A 538 11.94 13.48 16.18
N ASN A 539 11.48 14.51 15.47
CA ASN A 539 11.63 14.61 14.02
C ASN A 539 12.95 15.31 13.65
N ASN A 540 13.92 14.55 13.14
CA ASN A 540 15.20 15.08 12.65
C ASN A 540 15.19 15.35 11.14
N GLY A 541 14.00 15.51 10.54
CA GLY A 541 13.79 15.75 9.12
C GLY A 541 13.93 14.48 8.27
N ALA A 542 15.10 13.83 8.31
CA ALA A 542 15.37 12.62 7.54
C ALA A 542 14.88 11.34 8.24
N PHE A 543 14.80 11.35 9.58
CA PHE A 543 14.38 10.22 10.39
C PHE A 543 13.72 10.69 11.69
N PHE A 544 13.00 9.78 12.35
CA PHE A 544 12.50 9.99 13.69
C PHE A 544 13.43 9.31 14.71
N ASP A 545 13.76 10.01 15.80
CA ASP A 545 14.46 9.41 16.93
C ASP A 545 13.50 8.51 17.72
N ALA A 546 13.57 7.21 17.44
CA ALA A 546 12.87 6.15 18.18
C ALA A 546 13.74 5.57 19.31
N GLY A 547 14.82 6.24 19.71
CA GLY A 547 15.76 5.80 20.74
C GLY A 547 15.24 6.01 22.16
N SER A 548 15.33 4.96 22.97
CA SER A 548 14.99 4.94 24.41
C SER A 548 16.07 5.55 25.31
N SER A 549 16.94 6.44 24.82
CA SER A 549 17.96 7.13 25.63
C SER A 549 17.37 8.16 26.59
N THR A 550 16.14 7.95 27.05
CA THR A 550 15.48 8.85 27.97
C THR A 550 15.91 8.56 29.40
N LEU A 551 16.30 9.62 30.10
CA LEU A 551 16.53 9.65 31.54
C LEU A 551 15.37 8.93 32.24
N SER A 552 15.63 7.78 32.86
CA SER A 552 14.64 7.10 33.68
C SER A 552 14.44 7.93 34.95
N LEU A 553 13.31 8.64 35.03
CA LEU A 553 12.97 9.47 36.21
C LEU A 553 12.94 8.66 37.50
N ASP A 554 12.70 7.35 37.41
CA ASP A 554 12.77 6.42 38.56
C ASP A 554 14.15 6.46 39.25
N LYS A 555 15.23 6.75 38.51
CA LYS A 555 16.58 6.89 39.09
C LYS A 555 16.77 8.17 39.90
N LEU A 556 15.87 9.15 39.74
CA LEU A 556 15.91 10.43 40.45
C LEU A 556 15.01 10.46 41.69
N VAL A 557 14.28 9.37 41.95
CA VAL A 557 13.34 9.27 43.06
C VAL A 557 14.06 8.94 44.36
N ASP A 558 13.93 9.80 45.36
CA ASP A 558 14.32 9.52 46.75
C ASP A 558 13.08 9.42 47.64
N MET A 559 12.61 8.19 47.86
CA MET A 559 11.43 7.92 48.68
C MET A 559 11.69 8.10 50.18
N ASP A 560 12.93 7.97 50.65
CA ASP A 560 13.24 8.11 52.07
C ASP A 560 13.20 9.59 52.47
N PHE A 561 13.77 10.45 51.63
CA PHE A 561 13.66 11.90 51.78
C PHE A 561 12.22 12.38 51.59
N ALA A 562 11.50 11.89 50.58
CA ALA A 562 10.11 12.24 50.32
C ALA A 562 9.20 11.93 51.51
N LYS A 563 9.32 10.74 52.11
CA LYS A 563 8.55 10.35 53.31
C LYS A 563 8.88 11.21 54.52
N LYS A 564 10.14 11.62 54.67
CA LYS A 564 10.59 12.46 55.79
C LYS A 564 10.06 13.89 55.68
N LYS A 565 10.12 14.51 54.50
CA LYS A 565 9.69 15.91 54.30
C LYS A 565 8.17 16.01 54.03
N ASN A 566 7.54 14.97 53.49
CA ASN A 566 6.10 14.83 53.27
C ASN A 566 5.46 16.07 52.59
N ARG A 567 6.11 16.58 51.53
CA ARG A 567 5.67 17.78 50.79
C ARG A 567 4.87 17.39 49.55
N TYR A 568 3.71 18.01 49.40
CA TYR A 568 2.83 17.84 48.25
C TYR A 568 2.78 19.11 47.42
N PHE A 569 2.61 18.96 46.11
CA PHE A 569 2.33 20.09 45.23
C PHE A 569 0.93 20.65 45.51
N GLU A 570 0.81 21.96 45.69
CA GLU A 570 -0.47 22.63 45.91
C GLU A 570 -0.99 23.22 44.59
N GLY A 571 -2.25 22.95 44.26
CA GLY A 571 -2.88 23.53 43.07
C GLY A 571 -2.35 23.01 41.74
N ALA A 572 -1.95 21.73 41.68
CA ALA A 572 -1.51 21.10 40.44
C ALA A 572 -2.58 21.28 39.34
N PRO A 573 -2.19 21.75 38.14
CA PRO A 573 -3.14 21.82 37.04
C PRO A 573 -3.65 20.42 36.69
N PRO A 574 -4.86 20.29 36.12
CA PRO A 574 -5.40 18.99 35.71
C PRO A 574 -4.64 18.39 34.51
N GLU A 575 -3.93 19.22 33.76
CA GLU A 575 -3.30 18.88 32.48
C GLU A 575 -1.91 19.49 32.37
N CYS A 576 -1.05 18.87 31.56
CA CYS A 576 0.27 19.38 31.20
C CYS A 576 0.16 20.74 30.49
N ASP A 577 0.99 21.70 30.90
CA ASP A 577 0.97 23.07 30.35
C ASP A 577 1.47 23.14 28.88
N ILE A 578 2.13 22.08 28.40
CA ILE A 578 2.73 22.04 27.04
C ILE A 578 1.85 21.25 26.07
N CYS A 579 1.48 20.01 26.42
CA CYS A 579 0.74 19.12 25.52
C CYS A 579 -0.73 18.94 25.90
N HIS A 580 -1.19 19.50 27.02
CA HIS A 580 -2.56 19.35 27.51
C HIS A 580 -3.01 17.89 27.74
N CYS A 581 -2.07 16.93 27.88
CA CYS A 581 -2.41 15.60 28.38
C CYS A 581 -2.83 15.68 29.85
N ALA A 582 -3.87 14.93 30.21
CA ALA A 582 -4.35 14.87 31.59
C ALA A 582 -3.30 14.21 32.49
N PHE A 583 -3.02 14.84 33.64
CA PHE A 583 -2.15 14.25 34.65
C PHE A 583 -2.80 13.08 35.39
N GLU A 584 -4.09 12.80 35.14
CA GLU A 584 -4.84 11.72 35.80
C GLU A 584 -4.21 10.33 35.65
N ASN A 585 -3.58 10.07 34.50
CA ASN A 585 -2.98 8.78 34.21
C ASN A 585 -1.45 8.79 34.28
N GLU A 586 -0.86 9.94 34.64
CA GLU A 586 0.59 10.10 34.71
C GLU A 586 1.16 9.57 36.03
N LYS A 587 2.30 8.86 35.94
CA LYS A 587 3.06 8.45 37.13
C LYS A 587 3.74 9.67 37.78
N TYR A 588 4.26 10.56 36.93
CA TYR A 588 5.05 11.71 37.34
C TYR A 588 4.49 13.01 36.78
N MET A 589 4.60 14.07 37.58
CA MET A 589 4.45 15.46 37.17
C MET A 589 5.75 16.18 37.49
N ILE A 590 6.22 17.02 36.57
CA ILE A 590 7.43 17.82 36.77
C ILE A 590 7.02 19.28 36.79
N ASP A 591 7.27 19.98 37.89
CA ASP A 591 7.26 21.44 37.89
C ASP A 591 8.67 21.93 37.58
N GLY A 592 8.89 22.42 36.37
CA GLY A 592 10.24 22.64 35.87
C GLY A 592 10.37 23.80 34.91
N LYS A 593 11.59 24.32 34.85
CA LYS A 593 12.00 25.37 33.93
C LYS A 593 12.17 24.80 32.51
N LEU A 594 11.65 25.54 31.54
CA LEU A 594 11.81 25.23 30.12
C LEU A 594 13.18 25.69 29.63
N GLN A 595 13.80 24.85 28.79
CA GLN A 595 15.02 25.19 28.04
C GLN A 595 14.80 26.50 27.27
N ASP A 596 15.78 27.40 27.35
CA ASP A 596 15.89 28.64 26.57
C ASP A 596 14.78 29.70 26.70
N ARG A 597 13.79 29.50 27.58
CA ARG A 597 12.64 30.42 27.71
C ARG A 597 12.53 31.13 29.05
N GLY A 598 13.23 30.67 30.10
CA GLY A 598 13.15 31.26 31.44
C GLY A 598 11.76 31.17 32.09
N VAL A 599 10.86 30.36 31.53
CA VAL A 599 9.47 30.16 31.98
C VAL A 599 9.37 28.79 32.67
N TRP A 600 8.50 28.70 33.68
CA TRP A 600 8.17 27.46 34.39
C TRP A 600 6.89 26.84 33.86
N ALA A 601 6.81 25.50 33.88
CA ALA A 601 5.67 24.73 33.43
C ALA A 601 5.51 23.43 34.25
N CYS A 602 4.27 23.05 34.51
CA CYS A 602 3.90 21.71 34.94
C CYS A 602 3.85 20.79 33.72
N MET A 603 4.82 19.88 33.61
CA MET A 603 5.05 19.02 32.45
C MET A 603 4.79 17.55 32.76
N CYS A 604 4.24 16.83 31.78
CA CYS A 604 4.30 15.37 31.74
C CYS A 604 5.73 14.88 31.46
N THR A 605 5.98 13.59 31.68
CA THR A 605 7.30 12.97 31.50
C THR A 605 7.91 13.26 30.12
N ASP A 606 7.13 13.14 29.03
CA ASP A 606 7.67 13.34 27.69
C ASP A 606 7.94 14.83 27.39
N CYS A 607 7.05 15.73 27.82
CA CYS A 607 7.28 17.16 27.64
C CYS A 607 8.51 17.63 28.42
N PHE A 608 8.73 17.10 29.63
CA PHE A 608 9.95 17.38 30.37
C PHE A 608 11.19 16.88 29.64
N LYS A 609 11.16 15.67 29.05
CA LYS A 609 12.29 15.15 28.27
C LYS A 609 12.62 16.01 27.05
N SER A 610 11.59 16.56 26.39
CA SER A 610 11.77 17.36 25.18
C SER A 610 12.09 18.83 25.44
N PHE A 611 11.61 19.39 26.55
CA PHE A 611 11.65 20.85 26.78
C PHE A 611 12.20 21.26 28.14
N GLY A 612 12.46 20.34 29.07
CA GLY A 612 12.89 20.63 30.44
C GLY A 612 14.39 20.81 30.60
N GLU A 613 14.81 21.72 31.49
CA GLU A 613 16.22 22.04 31.73
C GLU A 613 16.95 21.01 32.62
N GLY A 614 16.26 20.41 33.60
CA GLY A 614 16.83 19.44 34.53
C GLY A 614 15.99 19.26 35.80
N ILE A 615 16.35 18.28 36.64
CA ILE A 615 15.76 18.07 37.97
C ILE A 615 16.81 18.40 39.03
N ALA A 616 16.67 19.58 39.63
CA ALA A 616 17.47 20.10 40.72
C ALA A 616 16.79 21.34 41.33
N TRP A 617 17.26 21.78 42.50
CA TRP A 617 16.84 23.07 43.03
C TRP A 617 17.13 24.20 42.03
N GLY A 618 16.12 25.05 41.78
CA GLY A 618 16.20 26.13 40.78
C GLY A 618 16.08 25.70 39.32
N GLN A 619 15.94 24.41 39.02
CA GLN A 619 15.75 23.87 37.67
C GLN A 619 14.39 23.16 37.52
N GLY A 620 14.11 22.20 38.39
CA GLY A 620 12.88 21.42 38.29
C GLY A 620 12.72 20.41 39.41
N GLN A 621 11.47 20.13 39.74
CA GLN A 621 11.04 19.30 40.86
C GLN A 621 10.17 18.16 40.35
N LEU A 622 10.51 16.94 40.76
CA LEU A 622 9.83 15.72 40.35
C LEU A 622 8.79 15.31 41.39
N TYR A 623 7.55 15.13 40.95
CA TYR A 623 6.43 14.73 41.81
C TYR A 623 5.84 13.39 41.39
N LEU A 624 5.66 12.48 42.35
CA LEU A 624 5.03 11.16 42.16
C LEU A 624 3.54 11.23 42.50
N ARG A 625 2.69 10.64 41.66
CA ARG A 625 1.25 10.53 41.92
C ARG A 625 0.97 9.61 43.11
N THR A 626 0.16 10.07 44.06
CA THR A 626 -0.34 9.26 45.19
C THR A 626 -1.85 9.51 45.40
N PRO A 627 -2.56 8.67 46.18
CA PRO A 627 -3.95 8.93 46.53
C PRO A 627 -4.21 10.27 47.26
N ARG A 628 -3.17 10.90 47.80
CA ARG A 628 -3.24 12.20 48.49
C ARG A 628 -2.86 13.40 47.59
N GLY A 629 -2.45 13.14 46.35
CA GLY A 629 -1.92 14.15 45.43
C GLY A 629 -0.48 13.88 45.02
N TRP A 630 0.18 14.92 44.49
CA TRP A 630 1.54 14.88 43.93
C TRP A 630 2.61 15.06 45.00
N LEU A 631 3.29 13.97 45.38
CA LEU A 631 4.34 13.97 46.41
C LEU A 631 5.70 14.33 45.81
N LEU A 632 6.42 15.30 46.38
CA LEU A 632 7.78 15.65 45.94
C LEU A 632 8.75 14.50 46.20
N VAL A 633 9.38 14.00 45.13
CA VAL A 633 10.29 12.83 45.18
C VAL A 633 11.67 13.08 44.55
N GLY A 634 11.90 14.24 43.95
CA GLY A 634 13.22 14.62 43.41
C GLY A 634 13.34 16.13 43.16
N GLY A 635 14.57 16.63 42.98
CA GLY A 635 14.82 18.06 42.81
C GLY A 635 14.72 18.87 44.11
N PHE A 636 15.13 18.26 45.23
CA PHE A 636 15.04 18.86 46.56
C PHE A 636 15.92 20.09 46.73
N ILE A 637 15.56 20.95 47.68
CA ILE A 637 16.43 22.01 48.19
C ILE A 637 17.47 21.37 49.13
N ASP A 638 18.74 21.69 48.95
CA ASP A 638 19.79 21.23 49.85
C ASP A 638 19.68 21.97 51.20
N ASP A 639 19.94 21.29 52.32
CA ASP A 639 19.80 21.89 53.65
C ASP A 639 20.80 23.07 53.86
N SER A 640 21.85 23.20 53.05
CA SER A 640 22.77 24.36 53.04
C SER A 640 22.23 25.62 52.37
N ASP A 641 21.27 25.48 51.45
CA ASP A 641 20.67 26.61 50.73
C ASP A 641 19.47 27.20 51.49
N MET A 642 18.95 26.49 52.50
CA MET A 642 17.93 27.02 53.41
C MET A 642 18.48 28.02 54.45
N GLU A 643 19.79 28.10 54.67
CA GLU A 643 20.38 29.12 55.55
C GLU A 643 20.53 30.50 54.88
N ASN A 644 20.33 30.59 53.56
CA ASN A 644 20.47 31.82 52.76
C ASN A 644 19.13 32.36 52.20
N LEU A 645 17.98 31.80 52.62
CA LEU A 645 16.63 32.21 52.19
C LEU A 645 15.86 32.99 53.25
#